data_AF-A0A319CRM9-F1
#
_entry.id   AF-A0A319CRM9-F1
#
_cell.length_a   1.000
_cell.length_b   1.000
_cell.length_c   1.000
_cell.angle_alpha   90.00
_cell.angle_beta   90.00
_cell.angle_gamma   90.00
#
_symmetry.space_group_name_H-M   'P 1'
#
loop_
_entity.id
_entity.type
_entity.pdbx_description
1 polymer ?
#
loop_
_entity_poly.entity_id
_entity_poly.type
_entity_poly.pdbx_seq_one_letter_code
_entity_poly.pdbx_strand_id
1 'polypeptide(L)'
;MSLSFHYSAWPKPRNTFLTFLHFTLFTLSFFFRTSASIKVPFQLPASSGYQGSHIDDVVLHEDSYAESNRTGNWTSLTCTDPAIQDALWMPCAQRWAQLDASNAWSDAINVWKNIDKPKMQPAAKAFSRSIMNTFHVGETMNCGLPAPNGNCFNAKTCGSFHGFGKGTGDSGAAAMVIYNSLTVINSAFSQFYAAINAVAGTYIDTQLQDFETTFATVPSPPSDTWLETSVNLLGLGITVITAPYFEGVFTNLPALSASLGASGANNTANITSAIVAYGASIASNSLSKGPGKWAPKYQDSFTFTLGSVVYGWSATAQNQLWNLFNGSDASISLLSTMIANGNLIEGGGGSPLADYLTNSQINAQIESYISKAFFGFAIPSVWAVSGTAAFVVDSGYDCSAQNPLTDYMTASTQESTYACYNNKLYYLVHPHGKWRGCSSKDSGSTSTCSDQTYFTAPPGLSSLGSGSWGNITVSELIIGSVRTYVANGNANGGPVANPLDKDTLKDLSNQDITTPGYIRLPVCSPQVAWASWSTPSQSNSSDPNYPCNPLQGVTKCSGYTYQDETSFASPKVSDCQTIVKDLQGKSRKWTTGIGHQHDIAKSGSCHFGVQNVGVTGDVTYHTGSQDIVTIINEAISKYASDGLVGAKGYMECGGDAGNQKVEWGIY
;
A
#
# COMPACT_ATOMS: atom_id res chain seq x y z
N MET A 1 -29.54 42.94 -53.29
CA MET A 1 -30.89 43.13 -52.69
C MET A 1 -30.73 43.03 -51.19
N SER A 2 -31.01 44.13 -50.50
CA SER A 2 -31.04 44.25 -49.04
C SER A 2 -32.16 43.38 -48.47
N LEU A 3 -31.94 42.76 -47.31
CA LEU A 3 -32.98 42.47 -46.32
C LEU A 3 -32.31 42.21 -44.95
N SER A 4 -32.35 43.25 -44.13
CA SER A 4 -32.07 43.26 -42.69
C SER A 4 -33.10 42.45 -41.91
N PHE A 5 -32.71 41.84 -40.78
CA PHE A 5 -33.63 41.66 -39.64
C PHE A 5 -32.92 41.77 -38.29
N HIS A 6 -33.24 42.89 -37.62
CA HIS A 6 -33.39 43.19 -36.19
C HIS A 6 -32.62 42.40 -35.10
N TYR A 7 -31.76 43.16 -34.41
CA TYR A 7 -31.47 42.96 -32.98
C TYR A 7 -32.72 43.21 -32.14
N SER A 8 -33.10 42.25 -31.31
CA SER A 8 -33.95 42.46 -30.13
C SER A 8 -33.22 41.88 -28.92
N ALA A 9 -33.10 42.71 -27.89
CA ALA A 9 -32.42 42.41 -26.64
C ALA A 9 -33.26 41.49 -25.72
N TRP A 10 -32.55 40.91 -24.73
CA TRP A 10 -32.97 40.34 -23.43
C TRP A 10 -32.61 38.84 -23.26
N PRO A 11 -32.29 38.33 -22.05
CA PRO A 11 -31.54 38.91 -20.92
C PRO A 11 -30.26 38.11 -20.61
N LYS A 12 -29.33 38.68 -19.84
CA LYS A 12 -28.12 37.98 -19.35
C LYS A 12 -28.48 36.70 -18.56
N PRO A 13 -27.94 35.51 -18.89
CA PRO A 13 -27.95 34.38 -17.98
C PRO A 13 -26.76 34.46 -17.02
N ARG A 14 -27.06 34.54 -15.71
CA ARG A 14 -26.13 34.17 -14.64
C ARG A 14 -25.96 32.64 -14.68
N ASN A 15 -25.02 32.13 -15.45
CA ASN A 15 -24.47 30.79 -15.21
C ASN A 15 -23.19 30.56 -16.02
N THR A 16 -22.06 30.49 -15.32
CA THR A 16 -20.70 30.27 -15.86
C THR A 16 -20.54 28.88 -16.52
N PHE A 17 -21.49 27.97 -16.29
CA PHE A 17 -21.46 26.59 -16.77
C PHE A 17 -21.86 26.43 -18.26
N LEU A 18 -22.78 27.26 -18.76
CA LEU A 18 -23.27 27.16 -20.15
C LEU A 18 -22.30 27.78 -21.17
N THR A 19 -21.52 28.79 -20.76
CA THR A 19 -20.49 29.42 -21.60
C THR A 19 -19.32 28.46 -21.86
N PHE A 20 -18.98 27.60 -20.89
CA PHE A 20 -17.96 26.58 -21.03
C PHE A 20 -18.38 25.46 -21.98
N LEU A 21 -19.65 25.06 -21.95
CA LEU A 21 -20.22 24.03 -22.83
C LEU A 21 -20.25 24.47 -24.30
N HIS A 22 -20.51 25.76 -24.58
CA HIS A 22 -20.44 26.30 -25.94
C HIS A 22 -19.01 26.40 -26.48
N PHE A 23 -18.01 26.71 -25.64
CA PHE A 23 -16.60 26.72 -26.07
C PHE A 23 -16.04 25.32 -26.34
N THR A 24 -16.49 24.30 -25.61
CA THR A 24 -16.08 22.89 -25.84
C THR A 24 -16.75 22.27 -27.07
N LEU A 25 -18.02 22.61 -27.35
CA LEU A 25 -18.70 22.14 -28.57
C LEU A 25 -18.20 22.84 -29.84
N PHE A 26 -17.78 24.11 -29.76
CA PHE A 26 -17.21 24.83 -30.91
C PHE A 26 -15.78 24.35 -31.25
N THR A 27 -15.02 23.87 -30.27
CA THR A 27 -13.67 23.30 -30.48
C THR A 27 -13.70 21.86 -30.96
N LEU A 28 -14.68 21.03 -30.56
CA LEU A 28 -14.84 19.68 -31.11
C LEU A 28 -15.29 19.66 -32.59
N SER A 29 -15.96 20.72 -33.06
CA SER A 29 -16.46 20.82 -34.43
C SER A 29 -15.37 21.13 -35.47
N PHE A 30 -14.17 21.52 -35.05
CA PHE A 30 -13.03 21.79 -35.93
C PHE A 30 -12.06 20.60 -36.12
N PHE A 31 -12.20 19.52 -35.33
CA PHE A 31 -11.28 18.37 -35.41
C PHE A 31 -11.77 17.22 -36.30
N PHE A 32 -13.00 17.26 -36.81
CA PHE A 32 -13.53 16.24 -37.72
C PHE A 32 -14.00 16.86 -39.05
N ARG A 33 -13.05 17.21 -39.93
CA ARG A 33 -13.23 17.09 -41.40
C ARG A 33 -11.91 17.25 -42.16
N THR A 34 -11.47 16.14 -42.75
CA THR A 34 -10.83 15.97 -44.08
C THR A 34 -9.81 17.00 -44.58
N SER A 35 -8.55 16.57 -44.80
CA SER A 35 -7.71 16.88 -45.99
C SER A 35 -6.41 16.07 -45.90
N ALA A 36 -6.13 15.14 -46.83
CA ALA A 36 -5.64 15.35 -48.18
C ALA A 36 -4.15 15.76 -48.24
N SER A 37 -3.41 14.98 -49.04
CA SER A 37 -1.97 14.97 -49.30
C SER A 37 -1.27 16.33 -49.41
N ILE A 38 -0.10 16.44 -48.78
CA ILE A 38 0.96 17.40 -49.14
C ILE A 38 2.27 16.61 -49.31
N LYS A 39 2.76 16.53 -50.56
CA LYS A 39 4.12 16.12 -50.92
C LYS A 39 5.01 17.36 -50.96
N VAL A 40 6.09 17.41 -50.18
CA VAL A 40 7.27 18.24 -50.44
C VAL A 40 8.52 17.46 -49.98
N PRO A 41 9.62 17.42 -50.77
CA PRO A 41 10.70 16.46 -50.59
C PRO A 41 11.73 16.95 -49.57
N PHE A 42 12.12 16.08 -48.64
CA PHE A 42 13.33 16.25 -47.85
C PHE A 42 14.32 15.15 -48.28
N GLN A 43 15.38 15.55 -48.99
CA GLN A 43 16.57 14.72 -49.22
C GLN A 43 17.39 14.69 -47.92
N LEU A 44 17.60 13.49 -47.38
CA LEU A 44 18.68 13.19 -46.44
C LEU A 44 19.72 12.30 -47.15
N PRO A 45 21.02 12.47 -46.81
CA PRO A 45 22.13 11.89 -47.57
C PRO A 45 22.18 10.37 -47.43
N ALA A 46 22.52 9.71 -48.54
CA ALA A 46 22.79 8.29 -48.59
C ALA A 46 23.97 7.92 -47.66
N SER A 47 23.73 7.14 -46.61
CA SER A 47 24.76 6.36 -45.96
C SER A 47 24.83 4.98 -46.63
N SER A 48 25.92 4.74 -47.36
CA SER A 48 26.27 3.45 -47.94
C SER A 48 26.48 2.41 -46.82
N GLY A 49 25.53 1.48 -46.66
CA GLY A 49 25.72 0.40 -45.70
C GLY A 49 24.64 -0.69 -45.66
N TYR A 50 23.68 -0.71 -46.59
CA TYR A 50 22.50 -1.59 -46.51
C TYR A 50 22.27 -2.48 -47.75
N GLN A 51 23.30 -2.68 -48.58
CA GLN A 51 23.20 -3.55 -49.76
C GLN A 51 24.25 -4.68 -49.79
N GLY A 52 25.11 -4.79 -48.77
CA GLY A 52 26.17 -5.81 -48.73
C GLY A 52 25.80 -7.13 -48.05
N SER A 53 24.80 -7.16 -47.16
CA SER A 53 24.53 -8.33 -46.32
C SER A 53 23.44 -9.27 -46.86
N HIS A 54 22.74 -8.89 -47.93
CA HIS A 54 21.60 -9.68 -48.42
C HIS A 54 21.97 -10.71 -49.50
N ILE A 55 23.20 -10.66 -50.04
CA ILE A 55 23.63 -11.54 -51.14
C ILE A 55 24.47 -12.73 -50.64
N ASP A 56 25.09 -12.64 -49.46
CA ASP A 56 25.93 -13.73 -48.94
C ASP A 56 25.12 -14.86 -48.24
N ASP A 57 23.95 -14.55 -47.68
CA ASP A 57 23.07 -15.56 -47.02
C ASP A 57 22.31 -16.48 -47.99
N VAL A 58 22.35 -16.21 -49.31
CA VAL A 58 21.71 -17.07 -50.32
C VAL A 58 22.67 -18.17 -50.82
N VAL A 59 23.97 -18.06 -50.52
CA VAL A 59 25.00 -18.99 -51.02
C VAL A 59 25.36 -20.09 -50.01
N LEU A 60 25.01 -19.93 -48.74
CA LEU A 60 24.99 -20.99 -47.75
C LEU A 60 23.53 -21.41 -47.55
N HIS A 61 23.24 -22.71 -47.56
CA HIS A 61 21.90 -23.25 -47.29
C HIS A 61 21.49 -23.05 -45.81
N GLU A 62 21.60 -21.84 -45.29
CA GLU A 62 21.10 -21.44 -43.98
C GLU A 62 19.83 -20.64 -44.22
N ASP A 63 18.71 -21.24 -43.85
CA ASP A 63 17.40 -20.60 -43.92
C ASP A 63 17.46 -19.28 -43.12
N SER A 64 17.25 -18.13 -43.77
CA SER A 64 17.34 -16.80 -43.12
C SER A 64 16.26 -16.57 -42.05
N TYR A 65 15.33 -17.51 -41.91
CA TYR A 65 14.46 -17.69 -40.76
C TYR A 65 15.08 -18.74 -39.84
N ALA A 66 16.03 -18.33 -39.00
CA ALA A 66 16.60 -19.23 -38.00
C ALA A 66 15.52 -19.62 -36.96
N GLU A 67 14.67 -20.59 -37.30
CA GLU A 67 13.99 -21.40 -36.30
C GLU A 67 15.09 -22.13 -35.53
N SER A 68 15.24 -21.83 -34.23
CA SER A 68 16.15 -22.62 -33.39
C SER A 68 15.83 -24.10 -33.52
N ASN A 69 16.81 -25.00 -33.37
CA ASN A 69 16.59 -26.44 -33.29
C ASN A 69 15.39 -26.75 -32.38
N ARG A 70 14.26 -27.14 -32.99
CA ARG A 70 13.04 -27.51 -32.28
C ARG A 70 13.32 -28.81 -31.52
N THR A 71 12.93 -28.87 -30.26
CA THR A 71 13.08 -30.05 -29.42
C THR A 71 11.76 -30.82 -29.34
N GLY A 72 11.84 -32.13 -29.16
CA GLY A 72 10.64 -32.98 -29.06
C GLY A 72 9.96 -33.24 -30.42
N ASN A 73 8.67 -33.54 -30.39
CA ASN A 73 7.86 -33.89 -31.57
C ASN A 73 6.64 -32.98 -31.77
N TRP A 74 6.46 -31.93 -30.96
CA TRP A 74 5.28 -31.06 -30.97
C TRP A 74 4.92 -30.43 -32.33
N THR A 75 5.89 -30.20 -33.22
CA THR A 75 5.67 -29.68 -34.60
C THR A 75 5.15 -30.74 -35.56
N SER A 76 5.28 -32.03 -35.21
CA SER A 76 4.73 -33.16 -35.99
C SER A 76 3.30 -33.52 -35.61
N LEU A 77 2.78 -32.95 -34.52
CA LEU A 77 1.44 -33.21 -34.01
C LEU A 77 0.41 -32.30 -34.68
N THR A 78 -0.73 -32.89 -35.03
CA THR A 78 -1.77 -32.34 -35.88
C THR A 78 -3.09 -32.21 -35.12
N CYS A 79 -4.07 -31.52 -35.70
CA CYS A 79 -5.42 -31.54 -35.15
C CYS A 79 -6.08 -32.93 -35.16
N THR A 80 -5.55 -33.93 -35.87
CA THR A 80 -6.14 -35.27 -35.90
C THR A 80 -5.66 -36.17 -34.76
N ASP A 81 -4.67 -35.73 -33.98
CA ASP A 81 -4.17 -36.52 -32.86
C ASP A 81 -5.23 -36.68 -31.75
N PRO A 82 -5.26 -37.84 -31.05
CA PRO A 82 -6.25 -38.12 -30.01
C PRO A 82 -6.29 -37.07 -28.89
N ALA A 83 -5.14 -36.47 -28.55
CA ALA A 83 -5.07 -35.40 -27.55
C ALA A 83 -5.80 -34.10 -27.97
N ILE A 84 -6.13 -33.94 -29.25
CA ILE A 84 -7.02 -32.88 -29.75
C ILE A 84 -8.46 -33.37 -29.89
N GLN A 85 -8.67 -34.56 -30.46
CA GLN A 85 -10.02 -35.09 -30.74
C GLN A 85 -10.78 -35.50 -29.47
N ASP A 86 -10.10 -36.08 -28.48
CA ASP A 86 -10.68 -36.64 -27.26
C ASP A 86 -10.40 -35.77 -26.02
N ALA A 87 -10.22 -34.47 -26.24
CA ALA A 87 -9.90 -33.47 -25.23
C ALA A 87 -10.76 -33.59 -23.96
N LEU A 88 -12.07 -33.80 -24.12
CA LEU A 88 -13.03 -33.84 -23.02
C LEU A 88 -12.72 -34.93 -21.99
N TRP A 89 -12.23 -36.09 -22.39
CA TRP A 89 -12.05 -37.24 -21.49
C TRP A 89 -10.61 -37.46 -21.06
N MET A 90 -9.68 -36.67 -21.59
CA MET A 90 -8.27 -36.77 -21.29
C MET A 90 -7.89 -35.83 -20.13
N PRO A 91 -7.25 -36.31 -19.05
CA PRO A 91 -6.72 -35.44 -18.00
C PRO A 91 -5.81 -34.34 -18.58
N CYS A 92 -5.91 -33.10 -18.07
CA CYS A 92 -5.17 -31.96 -18.62
C CYS A 92 -3.66 -32.19 -18.69
N ALA A 93 -3.06 -32.78 -17.64
CA ALA A 93 -1.63 -33.09 -17.62
C ALA A 93 -1.24 -34.14 -18.66
N GLN A 94 -2.09 -35.15 -18.87
CA GLN A 94 -1.88 -36.15 -19.92
C GLN A 94 -1.99 -35.51 -21.30
N ARG A 95 -2.99 -34.65 -21.52
CA ARG A 95 -3.18 -33.92 -22.78
C ARG A 95 -1.98 -33.02 -23.08
N TRP A 96 -1.52 -32.26 -22.10
CA TRP A 96 -0.32 -31.41 -22.19
C TRP A 96 0.93 -32.22 -22.59
N ALA A 97 1.12 -33.39 -21.98
CA ALA A 97 2.25 -34.26 -22.27
C ALA A 97 2.16 -34.92 -23.66
N GLN A 98 0.98 -35.40 -24.07
CA GLN A 98 0.79 -36.01 -25.40
C GLN A 98 0.95 -35.00 -26.54
N LEU A 99 0.65 -33.72 -26.27
CA LEU A 99 0.88 -32.63 -27.22
C LEU A 99 2.31 -32.09 -27.20
N ASP A 100 3.18 -32.63 -26.34
CA ASP A 100 4.56 -32.18 -26.19
C ASP A 100 4.69 -30.66 -25.96
N ALA A 101 3.70 -30.10 -25.24
CA ALA A 101 3.56 -28.66 -25.06
C ALA A 101 4.67 -28.05 -24.18
N SER A 102 5.33 -28.85 -23.33
CA SER A 102 6.50 -28.42 -22.56
C SER A 102 7.69 -28.09 -23.47
N ASN A 103 7.97 -28.95 -24.45
CA ASN A 103 9.03 -28.71 -25.44
C ASN A 103 8.68 -27.54 -26.35
N ALA A 104 7.42 -27.44 -26.80
CA ALA A 104 6.94 -26.30 -27.58
C ALA A 104 7.13 -24.95 -26.86
N TRP A 105 6.77 -24.88 -25.57
CA TRP A 105 6.99 -23.68 -24.76
C TRP A 105 8.47 -23.38 -24.56
N SER A 106 9.27 -24.39 -24.23
CA SER A 106 10.73 -24.24 -24.05
C SER A 106 11.40 -23.72 -25.32
N ASP A 107 11.03 -24.25 -26.49
CA ASP A 107 11.53 -23.79 -27.78
C ASP A 107 11.17 -22.33 -28.04
N ALA A 108 9.93 -21.93 -27.76
CA ALA A 108 9.51 -20.53 -27.91
C ALA A 108 10.28 -19.58 -26.97
N ILE A 109 10.55 -20.01 -25.74
CA ILE A 109 11.41 -19.25 -24.82
C ILE A 109 12.86 -19.20 -25.32
N ASN A 110 13.38 -20.27 -25.90
CA ASN A 110 14.73 -20.30 -26.48
C ASN A 110 14.86 -19.36 -27.68
N VAL A 111 13.86 -19.33 -28.57
CA VAL A 111 13.78 -18.37 -29.68
C VAL A 111 13.77 -16.94 -29.13
N TRP A 112 12.91 -16.65 -28.14
CA TRP A 112 12.90 -15.35 -27.49
C TRP A 112 14.27 -14.96 -26.93
N LYS A 113 14.87 -15.81 -26.09
CA LYS A 113 16.10 -15.49 -25.36
C LYS A 113 17.32 -15.34 -26.25
N ASN A 114 17.46 -16.24 -27.23
CA ASN A 114 18.71 -16.38 -27.99
C ASN A 114 18.65 -15.73 -29.37
N ILE A 115 17.46 -15.55 -29.94
CA ILE A 115 17.30 -15.09 -31.33
C ILE A 115 16.63 -13.72 -31.37
N ASP A 116 15.43 -13.59 -30.79
CA ASP A 116 14.61 -12.40 -30.96
C ASP A 116 15.01 -11.26 -30.03
N LYS A 117 15.18 -11.52 -28.73
CA LYS A 117 15.53 -10.50 -27.73
C LYS A 117 16.80 -9.71 -28.07
N PRO A 118 17.89 -10.32 -28.60
CA PRO A 118 19.07 -9.57 -29.03
C PRO A 118 18.85 -8.68 -30.27
N LYS A 119 17.89 -9.05 -31.14
CA LYS A 119 17.61 -8.37 -32.41
C LYS A 119 16.51 -7.31 -32.30
N MET A 120 15.62 -7.46 -31.32
CA MET A 120 14.50 -6.55 -31.08
C MET A 120 14.91 -5.39 -30.17
N GLN A 121 14.49 -4.18 -30.53
CA GLN A 121 14.57 -3.04 -29.61
C GLN A 121 13.77 -3.35 -28.33
N PRO A 122 14.24 -2.96 -27.13
CA PRO A 122 13.56 -3.25 -25.87
C PRO A 122 12.21 -2.52 -25.82
N ALA A 123 11.16 -3.22 -26.23
CA ALA A 123 9.77 -2.81 -26.10
C ALA A 123 9.02 -3.98 -25.44
N ALA A 124 8.18 -3.71 -24.45
CA ALA A 124 7.47 -4.77 -23.73
C ALA A 124 6.52 -5.61 -24.63
N LYS A 125 6.13 -5.10 -25.81
CA LYS A 125 5.41 -5.91 -26.82
C LYS A 125 6.27 -6.97 -27.52
N ALA A 126 7.60 -6.90 -27.42
CA ALA A 126 8.53 -7.75 -28.15
C ALA A 126 8.41 -9.22 -27.76
N PHE A 127 8.23 -9.50 -26.47
CA PHE A 127 8.07 -10.88 -26.00
C PHE A 127 6.78 -11.52 -26.51
N SER A 128 5.62 -10.88 -26.31
CA SER A 128 4.36 -11.39 -26.87
C SER A 128 4.48 -11.61 -28.38
N ARG A 129 5.05 -10.66 -29.12
CA ARG A 129 5.25 -10.81 -30.57
C ARG A 129 6.15 -11.99 -30.92
N SER A 130 7.28 -12.18 -30.22
CA SER A 130 8.20 -13.30 -30.42
C SER A 130 7.51 -14.64 -30.24
N ILE A 131 6.73 -14.81 -29.16
CA ILE A 131 5.96 -16.03 -28.91
C ILE A 131 4.91 -16.26 -30.01
N MET A 132 4.16 -15.22 -30.38
CA MET A 132 3.08 -15.33 -31.38
C MET A 132 3.62 -15.60 -32.78
N ASN A 133 4.80 -15.06 -33.11
CA ASN A 133 5.52 -15.37 -34.33
C ASN A 133 6.04 -16.81 -34.32
N THR A 134 6.62 -17.26 -33.20
CA THR A 134 7.12 -18.64 -33.07
C THR A 134 6.02 -19.68 -33.28
N PHE A 135 4.80 -19.35 -32.86
CA PHE A 135 3.61 -20.19 -33.01
C PHE A 135 2.73 -19.83 -34.21
N HIS A 136 3.15 -18.89 -35.06
CA HIS A 136 2.43 -18.48 -36.27
C HIS A 136 0.96 -18.08 -36.05
N VAL A 137 0.63 -17.46 -34.90
CA VAL A 137 -0.76 -17.09 -34.54
C VAL A 137 -1.17 -15.73 -35.13
N GLY A 138 -0.20 -14.82 -35.31
CA GLY A 138 -0.39 -13.50 -35.90
C GLY A 138 0.43 -12.39 -35.23
N GLU A 139 0.96 -11.48 -36.05
CA GLU A 139 1.93 -10.47 -35.60
C GLU A 139 1.34 -9.31 -34.77
N THR A 140 0.01 -9.16 -34.76
CA THR A 140 -0.70 -8.07 -34.07
C THR A 140 -1.15 -8.42 -32.65
N MET A 141 -0.80 -9.63 -32.18
CA MET A 141 -1.25 -10.18 -30.92
C MET A 141 -0.34 -9.73 -29.76
N ASN A 142 -0.92 -9.13 -28.73
CA ASN A 142 -0.22 -8.68 -27.54
C ASN A 142 -0.99 -9.05 -26.27
N CYS A 143 -0.57 -10.13 -25.61
CA CYS A 143 -1.22 -10.63 -24.41
C CYS A 143 -0.94 -9.79 -23.15
N GLY A 144 0.00 -8.84 -23.21
CA GLY A 144 0.25 -7.89 -22.13
C GLY A 144 -0.74 -6.74 -22.03
N LEU A 145 -1.68 -6.60 -22.99
CA LEU A 145 -2.70 -5.56 -22.98
C LEU A 145 -4.05 -6.13 -22.55
N PRO A 146 -4.79 -5.46 -21.63
CA PRO A 146 -6.14 -5.88 -21.29
C PRO A 146 -7.04 -5.95 -22.53
N ALA A 147 -7.90 -6.96 -22.57
CA ALA A 147 -8.91 -7.11 -23.60
C ALA A 147 -9.79 -5.84 -23.69
N PRO A 148 -10.19 -5.40 -24.90
CA PRO A 148 -9.91 -6.02 -26.20
C PRO A 148 -8.61 -5.52 -26.89
N ASN A 149 -7.84 -4.62 -26.25
CA ASN A 149 -6.81 -3.81 -26.92
C ASN A 149 -5.60 -4.58 -27.47
N GLY A 150 -5.41 -5.84 -27.06
CA GLY A 150 -4.28 -6.70 -27.44
C GLY A 150 -4.60 -7.86 -28.37
N ASN A 151 -5.85 -8.04 -28.79
CA ASN A 151 -6.36 -9.19 -29.57
C ASN A 151 -6.21 -10.58 -28.90
N CYS A 152 -5.56 -10.68 -27.74
CA CYS A 152 -5.28 -11.93 -27.02
C CYS A 152 -6.39 -12.32 -26.05
N PHE A 153 -7.63 -12.38 -26.54
CA PHE A 153 -8.81 -12.69 -25.71
C PHE A 153 -9.74 -13.73 -26.33
N ASN A 154 -9.53 -14.10 -27.60
CA ASN A 154 -10.33 -15.11 -28.27
C ASN A 154 -9.52 -16.40 -28.39
N ALA A 155 -10.01 -17.48 -27.80
CA ALA A 155 -9.46 -18.81 -28.04
C ALA A 155 -9.48 -19.12 -29.55
N LYS A 156 -8.48 -19.86 -29.99
CA LYS A 156 -8.33 -20.32 -31.38
C LYS A 156 -8.50 -21.82 -31.45
N THR A 157 -9.09 -22.29 -32.54
CA THR A 157 -9.18 -23.71 -32.85
C THR A 157 -7.83 -24.20 -33.37
N CYS A 158 -7.57 -25.50 -33.24
CA CYS A 158 -6.32 -26.10 -33.70
C CYS A 158 -6.04 -25.80 -35.20
N GLY A 159 -7.07 -25.77 -36.04
CA GLY A 159 -6.92 -25.43 -37.47
C GLY A 159 -6.43 -24.01 -37.75
N SER A 160 -6.46 -23.10 -36.76
CA SER A 160 -5.87 -21.75 -36.88
C SER A 160 -4.34 -21.77 -36.83
N PHE A 161 -3.74 -22.91 -36.46
CA PHE A 161 -2.29 -23.14 -36.36
C PHE A 161 -1.80 -24.08 -37.48
N HIS A 162 -2.66 -24.36 -38.47
CA HIS A 162 -2.35 -25.16 -39.64
C HIS A 162 -1.99 -24.24 -40.83
N GLY A 163 -0.78 -24.38 -41.37
CA GLY A 163 -0.25 -23.61 -42.49
C GLY A 163 1.20 -23.20 -42.21
N PHE A 164 2.22 -23.63 -42.95
CA PHE A 164 2.24 -23.97 -44.37
C PHE A 164 2.78 -25.38 -44.63
N GLY A 165 1.91 -26.23 -45.21
CA GLY A 165 2.19 -27.62 -45.47
C GLY A 165 3.42 -27.91 -46.34
N LYS A 166 3.89 -29.15 -46.17
CA LYS A 166 5.04 -29.82 -46.81
C LYS A 166 6.39 -29.67 -46.10
N GLY A 167 6.38 -29.83 -44.77
CA GLY A 167 7.53 -30.39 -44.06
C GLY A 167 8.47 -29.43 -43.36
N THR A 168 8.12 -28.14 -43.20
CA THR A 168 9.02 -27.16 -42.55
C THR A 168 8.38 -26.10 -41.64
N GLY A 169 7.09 -26.13 -41.26
CA GLY A 169 6.58 -24.98 -40.46
C GLY A 169 5.15 -25.00 -39.91
N ASP A 170 4.56 -26.15 -39.59
CA ASP A 170 3.30 -26.16 -38.83
C ASP A 170 3.62 -26.00 -37.32
N SER A 171 3.01 -25.01 -36.65
CA SER A 171 3.16 -24.81 -35.20
C SER A 171 2.44 -25.89 -34.37
N GLY A 172 1.63 -26.71 -35.03
CA GLY A 172 1.02 -27.91 -34.48
C GLY A 172 -0.02 -27.66 -33.39
N ALA A 173 -0.54 -28.77 -32.86
CA ALA A 173 -1.55 -28.80 -31.82
C ALA A 173 -1.09 -28.22 -30.46
N ALA A 174 0.22 -28.25 -30.19
CA ALA A 174 0.85 -27.71 -28.98
C ALA A 174 0.73 -26.18 -28.91
N ALA A 175 0.94 -25.49 -30.04
CA ALA A 175 0.80 -24.04 -30.13
C ALA A 175 -0.61 -23.56 -29.76
N MET A 176 -1.64 -24.33 -30.16
CA MET A 176 -3.03 -24.04 -29.80
C MET A 176 -3.23 -24.03 -28.28
N VAL A 177 -2.82 -25.09 -27.59
CA VAL A 177 -3.05 -25.21 -26.14
C VAL A 177 -2.25 -24.17 -25.34
N ILE A 178 -1.04 -23.82 -25.80
CA ILE A 178 -0.25 -22.73 -25.20
C ILE A 178 -0.93 -21.38 -25.43
N TYR A 179 -1.29 -21.05 -26.68
CA TYR A 179 -1.96 -19.79 -27.00
C TYR A 179 -3.26 -19.62 -26.21
N ASN A 180 -4.11 -20.65 -26.18
CA ASN A 180 -5.37 -20.60 -25.44
C ASN A 180 -5.12 -20.43 -23.93
N SER A 181 -4.06 -21.02 -23.38
CA SER A 181 -3.65 -20.77 -21.99
C SER A 181 -3.32 -19.29 -21.75
N LEU A 182 -2.59 -18.64 -22.68
CA LEU A 182 -2.28 -17.21 -22.59
C LEU A 182 -3.53 -16.33 -22.69
N THR A 183 -4.55 -16.74 -23.47
CA THR A 183 -5.84 -16.03 -23.50
C THR A 183 -6.59 -16.14 -22.18
N VAL A 184 -6.53 -17.29 -21.48
CA VAL A 184 -7.14 -17.44 -20.14
C VAL A 184 -6.49 -16.48 -19.15
N ILE A 185 -5.15 -16.35 -19.18
CA ILE A 185 -4.41 -15.39 -18.36
C ILE A 185 -4.87 -13.96 -18.66
N ASN A 186 -4.89 -13.57 -19.94
CA ASN A 186 -5.30 -12.23 -20.35
C ASN A 186 -6.74 -11.91 -19.90
N SER A 187 -7.68 -12.85 -20.09
CA SER A 187 -9.07 -12.68 -19.67
C SER A 187 -9.19 -12.51 -18.15
N ALA A 188 -8.50 -13.34 -17.36
CA ALA A 188 -8.54 -13.24 -15.90
C ALA A 188 -8.05 -11.87 -15.40
N PHE A 189 -6.93 -11.35 -15.93
CA PHE A 189 -6.44 -10.01 -15.58
C PHE A 189 -7.35 -8.89 -16.13
N SER A 190 -7.93 -9.07 -17.32
CA SER A 190 -8.82 -8.08 -17.93
C SER A 190 -10.12 -7.92 -17.14
N GLN A 191 -10.70 -9.04 -16.70
CA GLN A 191 -11.87 -9.04 -15.82
C GLN A 191 -11.55 -8.41 -14.48
N PHE A 192 -10.41 -8.75 -13.87
CA PHE A 192 -9.96 -8.15 -12.61
C PHE A 192 -9.84 -6.64 -12.72
N TYR A 193 -9.15 -6.16 -13.77
CA TYR A 193 -9.01 -4.74 -14.09
C TYR A 193 -10.38 -4.07 -14.29
N ALA A 194 -11.28 -4.69 -15.05
CA ALA A 194 -12.61 -4.14 -15.33
C ALA A 194 -13.47 -4.07 -14.06
N ALA A 195 -13.43 -5.09 -13.21
CA ALA A 195 -14.18 -5.15 -11.97
C ALA A 195 -13.71 -4.08 -10.97
N ILE A 196 -12.40 -3.87 -10.82
CA ILE A 196 -11.87 -2.79 -9.96
C ILE A 196 -12.37 -1.42 -10.44
N ASN A 197 -12.32 -1.15 -11.75
CA ASN A 197 -12.82 0.13 -12.30
C ASN A 197 -14.33 0.29 -12.12
N ALA A 198 -15.11 -0.79 -12.26
CA ALA A 198 -16.55 -0.75 -12.05
C ALA A 198 -16.88 -0.39 -10.59
N VAL A 199 -16.20 -1.00 -9.63
CA VAL A 199 -16.38 -0.73 -8.19
C VAL A 199 -15.92 0.69 -7.82
N ALA A 200 -14.78 1.14 -8.35
CA ALA A 200 -14.24 2.48 -8.10
C ALA A 200 -15.29 3.56 -8.42
N GLY A 201 -15.87 3.50 -9.63
CA GLY A 201 -16.80 4.51 -10.11
C GLY A 201 -18.23 4.44 -9.56
N THR A 202 -18.60 3.39 -8.83
CA THR A 202 -19.99 3.18 -8.37
C THR A 202 -20.13 3.17 -6.85
N TYR A 203 -19.20 2.54 -6.14
CA TYR A 203 -19.31 2.33 -4.70
C TYR A 203 -18.40 3.24 -3.90
N ILE A 204 -17.09 3.26 -4.21
CA ILE A 204 -16.15 4.05 -3.41
C ILE A 204 -16.37 5.54 -3.64
N ASP A 205 -16.45 6.00 -4.89
CA ASP A 205 -16.65 7.42 -5.19
C ASP A 205 -17.94 8.00 -4.57
N THR A 206 -18.99 7.18 -4.37
CA THR A 206 -20.25 7.62 -3.75
C THR A 206 -20.23 7.59 -2.22
N GLN A 207 -19.49 6.67 -1.61
CA GLN A 207 -19.40 6.50 -0.15
C GLN A 207 -18.39 7.46 0.51
N LEU A 208 -17.46 8.06 -0.24
CA LEU A 208 -16.37 8.87 0.33
C LEU A 208 -16.87 10.09 1.13
N GLN A 209 -17.94 10.74 0.68
CA GLN A 209 -18.51 11.88 1.42
C GLN A 209 -19.18 11.43 2.73
N ASP A 210 -19.89 10.31 2.70
CA ASP A 210 -20.51 9.71 3.88
C ASP A 210 -19.43 9.19 4.84
N PHE A 211 -18.30 8.73 4.32
CA PHE A 211 -17.15 8.28 5.10
C PHE A 211 -16.56 9.40 5.96
N GLU A 212 -16.24 10.56 5.38
CA GLU A 212 -15.69 11.71 6.13
C GLU A 212 -16.68 12.23 7.18
N THR A 213 -17.97 12.25 6.86
CA THR A 213 -19.00 12.71 7.81
C THR A 213 -19.26 11.72 8.93
N THR A 214 -19.07 10.41 8.69
CA THR A 214 -19.28 9.34 9.67
C THR A 214 -18.10 9.19 10.62
N PHE A 215 -16.86 9.16 10.12
CA PHE A 215 -15.69 8.78 10.92
C PHE A 215 -14.86 9.96 11.41
N ALA A 216 -14.61 10.96 10.57
CA ALA A 216 -14.04 12.25 10.95
C ALA A 216 -13.82 13.16 9.74
N THR A 217 -14.06 14.46 9.91
CA THR A 217 -13.70 15.47 8.91
C THR A 217 -12.19 15.73 8.96
N VAL A 218 -11.52 15.62 7.81
CA VAL A 218 -10.08 15.88 7.70
C VAL A 218 -9.85 17.31 7.18
N PRO A 219 -9.01 18.13 7.85
CA PRO A 219 -8.66 19.46 7.36
C PRO A 219 -8.02 19.42 5.97
N SER A 220 -8.41 20.33 5.08
CA SER A 220 -7.75 20.57 3.78
C SER A 220 -6.71 21.70 3.91
N PRO A 221 -5.54 21.65 3.25
CA PRO A 221 -5.08 20.65 2.27
C PRO A 221 -4.53 19.33 2.90
N PRO A 222 -4.38 18.26 2.11
CA PRO A 222 -3.84 16.99 2.60
C PRO A 222 -2.41 17.14 3.15
N SER A 223 -2.11 16.48 4.27
CA SER A 223 -0.76 16.45 4.85
C SER A 223 0.14 15.41 4.16
N ASP A 224 1.47 15.56 4.29
CA ASP A 224 2.43 14.55 3.82
C ASP A 224 2.17 13.17 4.43
N THR A 225 1.72 13.14 5.69
CA THR A 225 1.31 11.90 6.39
C THR A 225 0.14 11.19 5.69
N TRP A 226 -0.79 11.95 5.11
CA TRP A 226 -1.90 11.38 4.35
C TRP A 226 -1.46 10.83 2.98
N LEU A 227 -0.52 11.51 2.33
CA LEU A 227 0.10 11.02 1.11
C LEU A 227 0.78 9.67 1.34
N GLU A 228 1.58 9.55 2.41
CA GLU A 228 2.21 8.28 2.81
C GLU A 228 1.17 7.19 3.10
N THR A 229 0.09 7.55 3.79
CA THR A 229 -1.04 6.65 4.06
C THR A 229 -1.66 6.11 2.78
N SER A 230 -1.88 6.97 1.78
CA SER A 230 -2.45 6.57 0.48
C SER A 230 -1.52 5.65 -0.32
N VAL A 231 -0.21 5.91 -0.27
CA VAL A 231 0.85 5.07 -0.86
C VAL A 231 0.87 3.68 -0.20
N ASN A 232 0.76 3.62 1.12
CA ASN A 232 0.68 2.36 1.86
C ASN A 232 -0.58 1.56 1.51
N LEU A 233 -1.74 2.25 1.42
CA LEU A 233 -3.00 1.61 1.01
C LEU A 233 -2.93 1.08 -0.43
N LEU A 234 -2.27 1.80 -1.33
CA LEU A 234 -2.07 1.32 -2.71
C LEU A 234 -1.34 -0.04 -2.72
N GLY A 235 -0.22 -0.14 -1.99
CA GLY A 235 0.61 -1.34 -1.95
C GLY A 235 -0.02 -2.52 -1.20
N LEU A 236 -0.64 -2.25 -0.05
CA LEU A 236 -1.25 -3.30 0.79
C LEU A 236 -2.61 -3.74 0.27
N GLY A 237 -3.42 -2.81 -0.21
CA GLY A 237 -4.78 -3.09 -0.65
C GLY A 237 -4.83 -3.98 -1.89
N ILE A 238 -3.92 -3.77 -2.87
CA ILE A 238 -3.87 -4.64 -4.06
C ILE A 238 -3.60 -6.10 -3.67
N THR A 239 -2.74 -6.34 -2.68
CA THR A 239 -2.42 -7.68 -2.17
C THR A 239 -3.66 -8.38 -1.59
N VAL A 240 -4.47 -7.64 -0.81
CA VAL A 240 -5.70 -8.17 -0.18
C VAL A 240 -6.76 -8.57 -1.21
N ILE A 241 -6.80 -7.89 -2.37
CA ILE A 241 -7.82 -8.13 -3.39
C ILE A 241 -7.39 -9.12 -4.47
N THR A 242 -6.09 -9.20 -4.80
CA THR A 242 -5.59 -10.07 -5.89
C THR A 242 -5.73 -11.55 -5.55
N ALA A 243 -5.32 -11.96 -4.35
CA ALA A 243 -5.29 -13.38 -3.99
C ALA A 243 -6.67 -14.07 -4.05
N PRO A 244 -7.71 -13.59 -3.34
CA PRO A 244 -9.00 -14.28 -3.32
C PRO A 244 -9.67 -14.32 -4.70
N TYR A 245 -9.44 -13.30 -5.54
CA TYR A 245 -9.93 -13.31 -6.92
C TYR A 245 -9.27 -14.42 -7.75
N PHE A 246 -7.93 -14.48 -7.77
CA PHE A 246 -7.20 -15.46 -8.57
C PHE A 246 -7.35 -16.88 -8.01
N GLU A 247 -7.46 -17.06 -6.69
CA GLU A 247 -7.82 -18.34 -6.09
C GLU A 247 -9.19 -18.82 -6.58
N GLY A 248 -10.17 -17.92 -6.65
CA GLY A 248 -11.48 -18.21 -7.24
C GLY A 248 -11.38 -18.66 -8.71
N VAL A 249 -10.60 -17.95 -9.54
CA VAL A 249 -10.35 -18.34 -10.93
C VAL A 249 -9.75 -19.75 -11.01
N PHE A 250 -8.66 -20.02 -10.27
CA PHE A 250 -7.95 -21.30 -10.36
C PHE A 250 -8.71 -22.47 -9.77
N THR A 251 -9.48 -22.28 -8.70
CA THR A 251 -10.29 -23.34 -8.10
C THR A 251 -11.40 -23.82 -9.04
N ASN A 252 -11.78 -23.01 -10.02
CA ASN A 252 -12.77 -23.36 -11.04
C ASN A 252 -12.15 -23.96 -12.31
N LEU A 253 -10.82 -24.05 -12.42
CA LEU A 253 -10.17 -24.68 -13.57
C LEU A 253 -10.17 -26.21 -13.44
N PRO A 254 -10.42 -26.95 -14.54
CA PRO A 254 -10.50 -28.41 -14.51
C PRO A 254 -9.27 -29.07 -13.88
N ALA A 255 -8.07 -28.59 -14.21
CA ALA A 255 -6.79 -29.14 -13.75
C ALA A 255 -6.45 -28.84 -12.27
N LEU A 256 -7.12 -27.85 -11.66
CA LEU A 256 -6.77 -27.29 -10.36
C LEU A 256 -7.93 -27.33 -9.34
N SER A 257 -9.08 -27.86 -9.77
CA SER A 257 -10.29 -27.87 -8.97
C SER A 257 -10.13 -28.63 -7.65
N ALA A 258 -10.76 -28.11 -6.60
CA ALA A 258 -10.72 -28.72 -5.26
C ALA A 258 -11.28 -30.16 -5.23
N SER A 259 -12.13 -30.51 -6.20
CA SER A 259 -12.65 -31.88 -6.39
C SER A 259 -11.55 -32.89 -6.75
N LEU A 260 -10.37 -32.44 -7.21
CA LEU A 260 -9.19 -33.27 -7.43
C LEU A 260 -8.39 -33.57 -6.14
N GLY A 261 -8.86 -33.09 -4.98
CA GLY A 261 -8.26 -33.34 -3.68
C GLY A 261 -7.02 -32.47 -3.39
N ALA A 262 -6.19 -32.92 -2.45
CA ALA A 262 -5.10 -32.13 -1.88
C ALA A 262 -4.07 -31.63 -2.91
N SER A 263 -3.80 -32.41 -3.96
CA SER A 263 -2.85 -32.03 -5.02
C SER A 263 -3.33 -30.83 -5.84
N GLY A 264 -4.64 -30.78 -6.16
CA GLY A 264 -5.24 -29.63 -6.86
C GLY A 264 -5.20 -28.37 -6.00
N ALA A 265 -5.62 -28.48 -4.74
CA ALA A 265 -5.59 -27.37 -3.77
C ALA A 265 -4.18 -26.80 -3.58
N ASN A 266 -3.16 -27.66 -3.44
CA ASN A 266 -1.77 -27.22 -3.29
C ASN A 266 -1.26 -26.47 -4.54
N ASN A 267 -1.60 -26.94 -5.74
CA ASN A 267 -1.21 -26.26 -6.98
C ASN A 267 -1.89 -24.89 -7.11
N THR A 268 -3.18 -24.80 -6.78
CA THR A 268 -3.92 -23.53 -6.72
C THR A 268 -3.26 -22.54 -5.76
N ALA A 269 -2.94 -22.97 -4.55
CA ALA A 269 -2.28 -22.12 -3.55
C ALA A 269 -0.90 -21.64 -4.03
N ASN A 270 -0.11 -22.52 -4.67
CA ASN A 270 1.21 -22.19 -5.19
C ASN A 270 1.15 -21.16 -6.32
N ILE A 271 0.26 -21.35 -7.30
CA ILE A 271 0.10 -20.42 -8.44
C ILE A 271 -0.43 -19.08 -7.93
N THR A 272 -1.44 -19.08 -7.07
CA THR A 272 -2.00 -17.86 -6.47
C THR A 272 -0.92 -17.09 -5.73
N SER A 273 -0.16 -17.75 -4.84
CA SER A 273 0.93 -17.13 -4.09
C SER A 273 1.99 -16.49 -5.01
N ALA A 274 2.33 -17.14 -6.12
CA ALA A 274 3.29 -16.63 -7.09
C ALA A 274 2.76 -15.36 -7.81
N ILE A 275 1.48 -15.31 -8.16
CA ILE A 275 0.85 -14.13 -8.77
C ILE A 275 0.79 -12.97 -7.79
N VAL A 276 0.40 -13.23 -6.53
CA VAL A 276 0.30 -12.17 -5.52
C VAL A 276 1.68 -11.63 -5.18
N ALA A 277 2.69 -12.49 -5.01
CA ALA A 277 4.08 -12.07 -4.79
C ALA A 277 4.62 -11.22 -5.96
N TYR A 278 4.33 -11.63 -7.19
CA TYR A 278 4.69 -10.88 -8.39
C TYR A 278 3.99 -9.51 -8.40
N GLY A 279 2.69 -9.50 -8.09
CA GLY A 279 1.88 -8.30 -8.00
C GLY A 279 2.37 -7.30 -6.96
N ALA A 280 2.72 -7.80 -5.76
CA ALA A 280 3.30 -7.02 -4.68
C ALA A 280 4.65 -6.40 -5.06
N SER A 281 5.48 -7.12 -5.82
CA SER A 281 6.74 -6.58 -6.35
C SER A 281 6.51 -5.44 -7.35
N ILE A 282 5.56 -5.59 -8.28
CA ILE A 282 5.18 -4.53 -9.22
C ILE A 282 4.61 -3.30 -8.50
N ALA A 283 3.74 -3.51 -7.51
CA ALA A 283 3.20 -2.43 -6.69
C ALA A 283 4.34 -1.69 -5.96
N SER A 284 5.21 -2.43 -5.26
CA SER A 284 6.37 -1.87 -4.54
C SER A 284 7.30 -1.06 -5.45
N ASN A 285 7.60 -1.56 -6.65
CA ASN A 285 8.39 -0.84 -7.64
C ASN A 285 7.70 0.45 -8.10
N SER A 286 6.37 0.43 -8.27
CA SER A 286 5.57 1.59 -8.66
C SER A 286 5.50 2.68 -7.58
N LEU A 287 5.70 2.31 -6.30
CA LEU A 287 5.82 3.25 -5.17
C LEU A 287 7.25 3.84 -5.05
N SER A 288 8.26 3.13 -5.55
CA SER A 288 9.67 3.55 -5.48
C SER A 288 10.04 4.57 -6.58
N LYS A 289 10.88 5.57 -6.23
CA LYS A 289 11.89 6.35 -7.02
C LYS A 289 11.95 6.42 -8.59
N GLY A 290 11.24 5.66 -9.46
CA GLY A 290 11.42 5.64 -10.94
C GLY A 290 10.45 6.45 -11.85
N PRO A 291 10.60 6.37 -13.19
CA PRO A 291 9.60 6.81 -14.18
C PRO A 291 8.44 5.81 -14.28
N GLY A 292 7.19 6.29 -14.41
CA GLY A 292 5.98 5.43 -14.40
C GLY A 292 5.35 5.21 -13.03
N LYS A 293 5.81 5.92 -11.99
CA LYS A 293 5.19 5.91 -10.66
C LYS A 293 3.74 6.34 -10.72
N TRP A 294 2.92 5.67 -9.91
CA TRP A 294 1.64 6.24 -9.51
C TRP A 294 1.91 7.45 -8.61
N ALA A 295 1.42 8.61 -9.04
CA ALA A 295 1.29 9.78 -8.18
C ALA A 295 -0.22 9.95 -7.94
N PRO A 296 -0.66 10.16 -6.69
CA PRO A 296 -2.03 10.55 -6.46
C PRO A 296 -2.32 11.79 -7.28
N LYS A 297 -3.52 11.85 -7.86
CA LYS A 297 -3.98 13.11 -8.44
C LYS A 297 -4.21 14.05 -7.26
N TYR A 298 -3.22 14.89 -6.94
CA TYR A 298 -3.37 15.92 -5.92
C TYR A 298 -4.43 16.92 -6.41
N GLN A 299 -5.69 16.75 -6.01
CA GLN A 299 -6.71 17.78 -6.20
C GLN A 299 -7.39 18.02 -4.87
N ASP A 300 -7.14 19.21 -4.31
CA ASP A 300 -7.89 20.05 -3.38
C ASP A 300 -8.59 19.44 -2.13
N SER A 301 -8.69 18.11 -1.97
CA SER A 301 -9.45 17.43 -0.90
C SER A 301 -8.96 16.00 -0.56
N PHE A 302 -9.26 15.56 0.67
CA PHE A 302 -8.99 14.22 1.20
C PHE A 302 -9.70 13.12 0.39
N THR A 303 -11.01 13.25 0.21
CA THR A 303 -11.87 12.35 -0.57
C THR A 303 -11.27 12.00 -1.93
N PHE A 304 -10.81 13.00 -2.69
CA PHE A 304 -10.25 12.76 -4.02
C PHE A 304 -8.92 11.99 -3.99
N THR A 305 -8.06 12.30 -3.02
CA THR A 305 -6.80 11.55 -2.82
C THR A 305 -7.10 10.09 -2.47
N LEU A 306 -8.09 9.86 -1.60
CA LEU A 306 -8.48 8.52 -1.18
C LEU A 306 -9.12 7.70 -2.32
N GLY A 307 -10.04 8.30 -3.08
CA GLY A 307 -10.64 7.68 -4.27
C GLY A 307 -9.61 7.32 -5.34
N SER A 308 -8.54 8.11 -5.46
CA SER A 308 -7.46 7.85 -6.43
C SER A 308 -6.72 6.51 -6.19
N VAL A 309 -6.76 5.96 -4.97
CA VAL A 309 -6.10 4.69 -4.64
C VAL A 309 -6.74 3.51 -5.36
N VAL A 310 -8.07 3.49 -5.49
CA VAL A 310 -8.78 2.40 -6.18
C VAL A 310 -8.47 2.42 -7.69
N TYR A 311 -8.39 3.60 -8.29
CA TYR A 311 -7.86 3.76 -9.66
C TYR A 311 -6.38 3.35 -9.76
N GLY A 312 -5.61 3.55 -8.70
CA GLY A 312 -4.24 3.04 -8.59
C GLY A 312 -4.18 1.51 -8.58
N TRP A 313 -5.13 0.83 -7.94
CA TRP A 313 -5.22 -0.64 -7.98
C TRP A 313 -5.55 -1.15 -9.37
N SER A 314 -6.47 -0.52 -10.10
CA SER A 314 -6.76 -0.92 -11.49
C SER A 314 -5.55 -0.69 -12.40
N ALA A 315 -4.86 0.44 -12.26
CA ALA A 315 -3.60 0.68 -12.96
C ALA A 315 -2.54 -0.36 -12.61
N THR A 316 -2.45 -0.77 -11.34
CA THR A 316 -1.53 -1.83 -10.89
C THR A 316 -1.87 -3.17 -11.52
N ALA A 317 -3.15 -3.57 -11.57
CA ALA A 317 -3.60 -4.79 -12.24
C ALA A 317 -3.24 -4.80 -13.74
N GLN A 318 -3.44 -3.67 -14.42
CA GLN A 318 -3.01 -3.51 -15.82
C GLN A 318 -1.48 -3.62 -15.97
N ASN A 319 -0.73 -2.98 -15.08
CA ASN A 319 0.73 -3.04 -15.08
C ASN A 319 1.26 -4.44 -14.75
N GLN A 320 0.59 -5.21 -13.90
CA GLN A 320 0.92 -6.60 -13.63
C GLN A 320 0.82 -7.44 -14.89
N LEU A 321 -0.29 -7.34 -15.64
CA LEU A 321 -0.46 -8.03 -16.92
C LEU A 321 0.60 -7.59 -17.95
N TRP A 322 0.84 -6.29 -18.05
CA TRP A 322 1.85 -5.75 -18.96
C TRP A 322 3.26 -6.30 -18.67
N ASN A 323 3.65 -6.32 -17.40
CA ASN A 323 4.94 -6.84 -16.99
C ASN A 323 5.02 -8.37 -17.10
N LEU A 324 3.91 -9.09 -16.89
CA LEU A 324 3.84 -10.54 -17.06
C LEU A 324 4.22 -10.97 -18.50
N PHE A 325 4.03 -10.09 -19.48
CA PHE A 325 4.37 -10.34 -20.88
C PHE A 325 5.59 -9.54 -21.38
N ASN A 326 6.50 -9.12 -20.49
CA ASN A 326 7.71 -8.38 -20.87
C ASN A 326 8.94 -9.23 -21.25
N GLY A 327 8.88 -10.56 -21.04
CA GLY A 327 9.97 -11.49 -21.36
C GLY A 327 11.20 -11.46 -20.44
N SER A 328 11.09 -10.88 -19.24
CA SER A 328 12.06 -11.04 -18.15
C SER A 328 12.07 -12.47 -17.60
N ASP A 329 13.13 -12.89 -16.93
CA ASP A 329 13.19 -14.25 -16.36
C ASP A 329 12.12 -14.48 -15.29
N ALA A 330 11.78 -13.46 -14.50
CA ALA A 330 10.71 -13.53 -13.51
C ALA A 330 9.33 -13.72 -14.17
N SER A 331 9.05 -12.99 -15.26
CA SER A 331 7.77 -13.11 -15.96
C SER A 331 7.65 -14.41 -16.74
N ILE A 332 8.73 -14.88 -17.38
CA ILE A 332 8.80 -16.20 -18.02
C ILE A 332 8.58 -17.31 -16.99
N SER A 333 9.21 -17.21 -15.82
CA SER A 333 9.04 -18.20 -14.74
C SER A 333 7.58 -18.28 -14.27
N LEU A 334 6.94 -17.13 -14.05
CA LEU A 334 5.53 -17.09 -13.65
C LEU A 334 4.60 -17.62 -14.74
N LEU A 335 4.75 -17.19 -16.00
CA LEU A 335 3.99 -17.73 -17.13
C LEU A 335 4.15 -19.24 -17.27
N SER A 336 5.39 -19.74 -17.17
CA SER A 336 5.70 -21.18 -17.24
C SER A 336 5.00 -21.94 -16.12
N THR A 337 5.00 -21.39 -14.90
CA THR A 337 4.30 -21.98 -13.74
C THR A 337 2.79 -22.03 -13.96
N MET A 338 2.21 -20.96 -14.51
CA MET A 338 0.78 -20.88 -14.77
C MET A 338 0.32 -21.88 -15.82
N ILE A 339 1.06 -22.07 -16.92
CA ILE A 339 0.62 -22.95 -18.03
C ILE A 339 1.07 -24.41 -17.89
N ALA A 340 2.06 -24.70 -17.03
CA ALA A 340 2.63 -26.03 -16.87
C ALA A 340 1.58 -27.11 -16.61
N ASN A 341 1.84 -28.33 -17.08
CA ASN A 341 0.98 -29.50 -16.90
C ASN A 341 -0.47 -29.28 -17.38
N GLY A 342 -0.70 -28.35 -18.30
CA GLY A 342 -2.04 -28.06 -18.81
C GLY A 342 -2.97 -27.44 -17.76
N ASN A 343 -2.43 -26.69 -16.80
CA ASN A 343 -3.23 -26.04 -15.75
C ASN A 343 -4.36 -25.15 -16.31
N LEU A 344 -4.15 -24.56 -17.50
CA LEU A 344 -5.08 -23.62 -18.15
C LEU A 344 -5.68 -24.16 -19.45
N ILE A 345 -5.72 -25.48 -19.65
CA ILE A 345 -6.25 -26.10 -20.87
C ILE A 345 -7.50 -26.94 -20.57
N GLU A 346 -8.29 -27.20 -21.61
CA GLU A 346 -9.43 -28.11 -21.52
C GLU A 346 -8.95 -29.55 -21.30
N GLY A 347 -9.64 -30.28 -20.44
CA GLY A 347 -9.36 -31.66 -20.12
C GLY A 347 -10.17 -32.15 -18.92
N GLY A 348 -10.23 -33.46 -18.73
CA GLY A 348 -10.81 -34.09 -17.54
C GLY A 348 -12.30 -33.76 -17.32
N GLY A 349 -13.06 -33.52 -18.38
CA GLY A 349 -14.49 -33.25 -18.36
C GLY A 349 -14.88 -31.77 -18.35
N GLY A 350 -13.91 -30.85 -18.46
CA GLY A 350 -14.19 -29.41 -18.45
C GLY A 350 -13.28 -28.58 -19.35
N SER A 351 -13.71 -27.35 -19.63
CA SER A 351 -12.94 -26.35 -20.36
C SER A 351 -12.55 -25.19 -19.42
N PRO A 352 -11.38 -24.57 -19.60
CA PRO A 352 -10.94 -23.46 -18.79
C PRO A 352 -11.78 -22.23 -19.15
N LEU A 353 -12.64 -21.81 -18.24
CA LEU A 353 -13.39 -20.57 -18.36
C LEU A 353 -12.87 -19.60 -17.32
N ALA A 354 -12.24 -18.51 -17.78
CA ALA A 354 -11.97 -17.36 -16.92
C ALA A 354 -13.28 -16.68 -16.48
N ASP A 355 -14.34 -16.73 -17.30
CA ASP A 355 -15.68 -16.20 -17.01
C ASP A 355 -16.56 -17.24 -16.27
N TYR A 356 -16.04 -17.86 -15.20
CA TYR A 356 -16.80 -18.84 -14.41
C TYR A 356 -17.95 -18.21 -13.60
N LEU A 357 -17.97 -16.87 -13.51
CA LEU A 357 -19.00 -16.06 -12.88
C LEU A 357 -19.51 -15.00 -13.86
N THR A 358 -20.76 -14.55 -13.67
CA THR A 358 -21.26 -13.38 -14.38
C THR A 358 -20.51 -12.12 -13.94
N ASN A 359 -20.41 -11.11 -14.81
CA ASN A 359 -19.82 -9.81 -14.46
C ASN A 359 -20.42 -9.23 -13.17
N SER A 360 -21.72 -9.42 -12.93
CA SER A 360 -22.38 -8.95 -11.70
C SER A 360 -21.87 -9.64 -10.45
N GLN A 361 -21.61 -10.96 -10.51
CA GLN A 361 -21.10 -11.72 -9.37
C GLN A 361 -19.63 -11.39 -9.09
N ILE A 362 -18.82 -11.25 -10.15
CA ILE A 362 -17.42 -10.84 -10.02
C ILE A 362 -17.35 -9.44 -9.41
N ASN A 363 -18.14 -8.49 -9.91
CA ASN A 363 -18.18 -7.13 -9.38
C ASN A 363 -18.57 -7.13 -7.90
N ALA A 364 -19.58 -7.90 -7.48
CA ALA A 364 -19.98 -7.99 -6.08
C ALA A 364 -18.89 -8.59 -5.17
N GLN A 365 -18.16 -9.62 -5.64
CA GLN A 365 -17.03 -10.18 -4.90
C GLN A 365 -15.89 -9.16 -4.77
N ILE A 366 -15.49 -8.56 -5.89
CA ILE A 366 -14.42 -7.55 -5.93
C ILE A 366 -14.80 -6.33 -5.09
N GLU A 367 -16.06 -5.91 -5.09
CA GLU A 367 -16.58 -4.85 -4.22
C GLU A 367 -16.38 -5.22 -2.74
N SER A 368 -16.76 -6.42 -2.32
CA SER A 368 -16.54 -6.88 -0.95
C SER A 368 -15.06 -6.86 -0.57
N TYR A 369 -14.17 -7.30 -1.47
CA TYR A 369 -12.73 -7.37 -1.20
C TYR A 369 -12.10 -5.98 -1.13
N ILE A 370 -12.43 -5.11 -2.09
CA ILE A 370 -12.02 -3.70 -2.13
C ILE A 370 -12.49 -2.99 -0.88
N SER A 371 -13.76 -3.14 -0.51
CA SER A 371 -14.35 -2.44 0.64
C SER A 371 -13.68 -2.84 1.94
N LYS A 372 -13.47 -4.14 2.15
CA LYS A 372 -12.80 -4.64 3.36
C LYS A 372 -11.35 -4.12 3.46
N ALA A 373 -10.58 -4.22 2.37
CA ALA A 373 -9.21 -3.71 2.34
C ALA A 373 -9.17 -2.19 2.59
N PHE A 374 -9.98 -1.46 1.83
CA PHE A 374 -10.02 -0.01 1.85
C PHE A 374 -10.43 0.54 3.21
N PHE A 375 -11.58 0.13 3.75
CA PHE A 375 -12.08 0.67 5.02
C PHE A 375 -11.33 0.15 6.23
N GLY A 376 -10.83 -1.09 6.19
CA GLY A 376 -9.98 -1.65 7.24
C GLY A 376 -8.72 -0.82 7.48
N PHE A 377 -8.17 -0.20 6.42
CA PHE A 377 -7.03 0.70 6.51
C PHE A 377 -7.47 2.16 6.75
N ALA A 378 -8.45 2.66 6.00
CA ALA A 378 -8.82 4.07 5.99
C ALA A 378 -9.47 4.54 7.31
N ILE A 379 -10.27 3.71 7.98
CA ILE A 379 -10.94 4.07 9.25
C ILE A 379 -9.92 4.41 10.35
N PRO A 380 -8.94 3.54 10.68
CA PRO A 380 -7.87 3.89 11.60
C PRO A 380 -7.09 5.15 11.20
N SER A 381 -6.77 5.27 9.92
CA SER A 381 -5.98 6.39 9.41
C SER A 381 -6.71 7.72 9.52
N VAL A 382 -8.02 7.77 9.23
CA VAL A 382 -8.80 9.01 9.30
C VAL A 382 -8.89 9.53 10.74
N TRP A 383 -9.02 8.64 11.73
CA TRP A 383 -8.99 9.02 13.14
C TRP A 383 -7.62 9.57 13.58
N ALA A 384 -6.54 9.04 13.02
CA ALA A 384 -5.20 9.53 13.30
C ALA A 384 -4.97 10.94 12.71
N VAL A 385 -5.33 11.17 11.45
CA VAL A 385 -5.03 12.45 10.76
C VAL A 385 -6.03 13.58 11.08
N SER A 386 -7.25 13.25 11.50
CA SER A 386 -8.27 14.24 11.90
C SER A 386 -8.05 14.82 13.29
N GLY A 387 -7.13 14.26 14.09
CA GLY A 387 -6.97 14.60 15.50
C GLY A 387 -8.03 13.97 16.41
N THR A 388 -8.84 13.03 15.91
CA THR A 388 -9.75 12.22 16.76
C THR A 388 -8.95 11.46 17.82
N ALA A 389 -7.73 11.02 17.47
CA ALA A 389 -6.81 10.31 18.36
C ALA A 389 -7.41 9.01 18.95
N ALA A 390 -8.05 8.22 18.08
CA ALA A 390 -8.54 6.90 18.46
C ALA A 390 -7.37 5.98 18.84
N PHE A 391 -7.54 5.19 19.90
CA PHE A 391 -6.52 4.30 20.43
C PHE A 391 -7.14 3.08 21.10
N VAL A 392 -6.34 2.04 21.28
CA VAL A 392 -6.73 0.81 21.98
C VAL A 392 -6.23 0.86 23.42
N VAL A 393 -7.14 0.70 24.36
CA VAL A 393 -6.84 0.53 25.77
C VAL A 393 -6.57 -0.95 26.04
N ASP A 394 -5.36 -1.27 26.51
CA ASP A 394 -5.11 -2.52 27.23
C ASP A 394 -5.62 -2.35 28.66
N SER A 395 -6.73 -3.02 28.98
CA SER A 395 -7.38 -2.83 30.29
C SER A 395 -6.57 -3.42 31.45
N GLY A 396 -5.68 -4.38 31.18
CA GLY A 396 -5.03 -5.20 32.20
C GLY A 396 -5.94 -6.25 32.85
N TYR A 397 -7.20 -6.40 32.40
CA TYR A 397 -8.16 -7.37 32.91
C TYR A 397 -8.40 -8.51 31.92
N ASP A 398 -8.83 -9.64 32.46
CA ASP A 398 -9.27 -10.77 31.65
C ASP A 398 -10.67 -10.53 31.06
N CYS A 399 -10.99 -11.26 30.00
CA CYS A 399 -12.25 -11.18 29.25
C CYS A 399 -13.53 -11.40 30.07
N SER A 400 -13.44 -12.00 31.26
CA SER A 400 -14.58 -12.19 32.15
C SER A 400 -14.95 -10.95 32.97
N ALA A 401 -14.06 -9.94 33.03
CA ALA A 401 -14.31 -8.73 33.79
C ALA A 401 -15.45 -7.91 33.16
N GLN A 402 -16.35 -7.40 34.00
CA GLN A 402 -17.47 -6.56 33.56
C GLN A 402 -17.19 -5.11 33.91
N ASN A 403 -17.08 -4.29 32.86
CA ASN A 403 -16.91 -2.83 32.94
C ASN A 403 -15.87 -2.34 33.98
N PRO A 404 -14.63 -2.88 34.01
CA PRO A 404 -13.65 -2.60 35.07
C PRO A 404 -13.02 -1.19 35.02
N LEU A 405 -13.24 -0.39 33.98
CA LEU A 405 -12.57 0.91 33.76
C LEU A 405 -13.47 2.12 34.08
N THR A 406 -14.25 2.06 35.15
CA THR A 406 -15.23 3.11 35.52
C THR A 406 -14.62 4.49 35.78
N ASP A 407 -13.34 4.56 36.16
CA ASP A 407 -12.63 5.82 36.37
C ASP A 407 -12.33 6.56 35.05
N TYR A 408 -12.34 5.83 33.94
CA TYR A 408 -11.88 6.32 32.62
C TYR A 408 -13.00 6.37 31.58
N MET A 409 -14.04 5.55 31.75
CA MET A 409 -15.13 5.39 30.78
C MET A 409 -16.42 4.94 31.42
N THR A 410 -17.55 5.38 30.86
CA THR A 410 -18.88 4.94 31.28
C THR A 410 -19.11 3.46 30.96
N ALA A 411 -20.05 2.81 31.65
CA ALA A 411 -20.43 1.42 31.35
C ALA A 411 -20.90 1.25 29.88
N SER A 412 -21.70 2.19 29.38
CA SER A 412 -22.17 2.17 27.98
C SER A 412 -21.02 2.29 26.97
N THR A 413 -19.99 3.10 27.27
CA THR A 413 -18.78 3.15 26.45
C THR A 413 -18.07 1.79 26.46
N GLN A 414 -17.87 1.19 27.63
CA GLN A 414 -17.19 -0.09 27.76
C GLN A 414 -17.93 -1.20 26.98
N GLU A 415 -19.25 -1.26 27.08
CA GLU A 415 -20.09 -2.26 26.40
C GLU A 415 -20.13 -2.11 24.87
N SER A 416 -19.85 -0.91 24.33
CA SER A 416 -19.91 -0.64 22.89
C SER A 416 -18.54 -0.64 22.20
N THR A 417 -17.44 -0.69 22.96
CA THR A 417 -16.08 -0.48 22.43
C THR A 417 -15.13 -1.64 22.67
N TYR A 418 -15.59 -2.72 23.30
CA TYR A 418 -14.70 -3.79 23.73
C TYR A 418 -14.46 -4.86 22.67
N ALA A 419 -13.31 -5.53 22.77
CA ALA A 419 -13.07 -6.83 22.17
C ALA A 419 -12.12 -7.66 23.05
N CYS A 420 -12.17 -8.96 22.84
CA CYS A 420 -11.40 -9.94 23.58
C CYS A 420 -10.35 -10.59 22.70
N TYR A 421 -9.10 -10.59 23.14
CA TYR A 421 -7.99 -11.21 22.42
C TYR A 421 -7.01 -11.85 23.40
N ASN A 422 -6.70 -13.14 23.22
CA ASN A 422 -5.82 -13.92 24.10
C ASN A 422 -6.19 -13.80 25.60
N ASN A 423 -7.49 -13.95 25.91
CA ASN A 423 -8.08 -13.80 27.24
C ASN A 423 -7.94 -12.41 27.87
N LYS A 424 -7.43 -11.40 27.15
CA LYS A 424 -7.34 -10.02 27.62
C LYS A 424 -8.44 -9.15 27.04
N LEU A 425 -8.95 -8.25 27.86
CA LEU A 425 -10.01 -7.31 27.52
C LEU A 425 -9.40 -5.99 27.03
N TYR A 426 -9.84 -5.54 25.86
CA TYR A 426 -9.38 -4.31 25.22
C TYR A 426 -10.57 -3.42 24.86
N TYR A 427 -10.33 -2.11 24.75
CA TYR A 427 -11.35 -1.13 24.34
C TYR A 427 -10.82 -0.19 23.26
N LEU A 428 -11.62 0.12 22.24
CA LEU A 428 -11.30 1.11 21.22
C LEU A 428 -12.02 2.44 21.51
N VAL A 429 -11.27 3.44 21.95
CA VAL A 429 -11.81 4.71 22.44
C VAL A 429 -10.99 5.90 21.97
N HIS A 430 -11.44 7.11 22.29
CA HIS A 430 -10.69 8.34 22.05
C HIS A 430 -10.93 9.39 23.14
N PRO A 431 -10.01 10.35 23.33
CA PRO A 431 -10.20 11.49 24.22
C PRO A 431 -11.14 12.53 23.56
N HIS A 432 -12.41 12.57 23.97
CA HIS A 432 -13.36 13.51 23.40
C HIS A 432 -13.34 14.87 24.09
N GLY A 433 -12.86 15.88 23.35
CA GLY A 433 -12.82 17.26 23.81
C GLY A 433 -11.70 17.53 24.82
N LYS A 434 -11.83 18.67 25.53
CA LYS A 434 -10.87 19.06 26.58
C LYS A 434 -11.17 18.33 27.87
N TRP A 435 -10.13 17.78 28.51
CA TRP A 435 -10.25 17.14 29.80
C TRP A 435 -10.84 18.07 30.87
N ARG A 436 -11.80 17.57 31.65
CA ARG A 436 -12.37 18.21 32.84
C ARG A 436 -12.49 17.18 33.95
N GLY A 437 -11.77 17.38 35.04
CA GLY A 437 -11.86 16.56 36.25
C GLY A 437 -12.87 17.11 37.26
N CYS A 438 -13.21 16.30 38.27
CA CYS A 438 -13.99 16.74 39.42
C CYS A 438 -13.10 17.45 40.43
N SER A 439 -13.50 18.64 40.88
CA SER A 439 -12.78 19.33 41.96
C SER A 439 -13.19 18.74 43.31
N SER A 440 -12.24 18.54 44.23
CA SER A 440 -12.55 18.07 45.58
C SER A 440 -13.43 19.04 46.40
N LYS A 441 -13.67 20.26 45.92
CA LYS A 441 -14.60 21.23 46.51
C LYS A 441 -16.08 20.84 46.31
N ASP A 442 -16.37 19.89 45.44
CA ASP A 442 -17.71 19.36 45.21
C ASP A 442 -18.08 18.21 46.18
N SER A 443 -17.18 17.87 47.11
CA SER A 443 -17.39 16.78 48.09
C SER A 443 -18.28 17.18 49.28
N GLY A 444 -18.78 18.42 49.30
CA GLY A 444 -19.65 18.95 50.34
C GLY A 444 -21.05 19.23 49.79
N SER A 445 -21.96 18.27 49.94
CA SER A 445 -23.39 18.29 49.55
C SER A 445 -23.69 18.03 48.07
N THR A 446 -24.09 16.79 47.77
CA THR A 446 -25.00 16.37 46.66
C THR A 446 -24.71 16.83 45.22
N SER A 447 -23.62 17.55 44.92
CA SER A 447 -23.24 17.85 43.54
C SER A 447 -22.64 16.61 42.90
N THR A 448 -23.49 15.83 42.23
CA THR A 448 -23.05 14.91 41.20
C THR A 448 -22.16 15.68 40.23
N CYS A 449 -20.90 15.27 40.10
CA CYS A 449 -19.95 15.86 39.16
C CYS A 449 -20.45 15.61 37.72
N SER A 450 -21.33 16.47 37.23
CA SER A 450 -22.04 16.31 35.94
C SER A 450 -21.14 16.59 34.74
N ASP A 451 -20.01 17.27 34.96
CA ASP A 451 -19.19 17.85 33.90
C ASP A 451 -17.87 17.10 33.68
N GLN A 452 -17.68 15.95 34.35
CA GLN A 452 -16.51 15.11 34.16
C GLN A 452 -16.48 14.54 32.74
N THR A 453 -15.33 14.65 32.08
CA THR A 453 -15.10 14.04 30.76
C THR A 453 -14.50 12.65 30.89
N TYR A 454 -14.94 11.74 30.02
CA TYR A 454 -14.46 10.37 29.95
C TYR A 454 -13.95 10.05 28.54
N PHE A 455 -13.22 8.95 28.38
CA PHE A 455 -13.03 8.35 27.07
C PHE A 455 -14.37 7.89 26.50
N THR A 456 -14.56 8.08 25.19
CA THR A 456 -15.77 7.71 24.47
C THR A 456 -15.44 6.87 23.25
N ALA A 457 -16.46 6.23 22.66
CA ALA A 457 -16.31 5.56 21.37
C ALA A 457 -15.90 6.58 20.29
N PRO A 458 -14.93 6.28 19.40
CA PRO A 458 -14.61 7.16 18.29
C PRO A 458 -15.81 7.31 17.33
N PRO A 459 -15.88 8.42 16.58
CA PRO A 459 -16.99 8.65 15.66
C PRO A 459 -17.07 7.53 14.61
N GLY A 460 -18.30 7.14 14.27
CA GLY A 460 -18.58 6.09 13.29
C GLY A 460 -18.52 4.66 13.84
N LEU A 461 -18.03 4.43 15.06
CA LEU A 461 -17.86 3.07 15.59
C LEU A 461 -19.17 2.25 15.61
N SER A 462 -20.30 2.88 15.92
CA SER A 462 -21.61 2.24 15.96
C SER A 462 -22.16 1.81 14.59
N SER A 463 -21.56 2.28 13.49
CA SER A 463 -21.95 1.91 12.13
C SER A 463 -21.25 0.65 11.61
N LEU A 464 -20.25 0.16 12.35
CA LEU A 464 -19.45 -1.02 12.02
C LEU A 464 -20.23 -2.34 12.21
N GLY A 465 -19.82 -3.39 11.50
CA GLY A 465 -20.41 -4.75 11.60
C GLY A 465 -21.83 -4.92 11.04
N SER A 466 -22.39 -3.89 10.39
CA SER A 466 -23.76 -3.87 9.86
C SER A 466 -23.85 -4.10 8.34
N GLY A 467 -22.77 -4.56 7.71
CA GLY A 467 -22.65 -4.73 6.25
C GLY A 467 -22.11 -3.48 5.52
N SER A 468 -22.28 -2.29 6.08
CA SER A 468 -21.60 -1.06 5.59
C SER A 468 -20.09 -1.12 5.86
N TRP A 469 -19.34 -0.26 5.17
CA TRP A 469 -17.89 -0.08 5.38
C TRP A 469 -17.08 -1.37 5.21
N GLY A 470 -17.42 -2.21 4.23
CA GLY A 470 -16.70 -3.48 4.01
C GLY A 470 -16.89 -4.49 5.14
N ASN A 471 -17.92 -4.30 5.98
CA ASN A 471 -18.23 -5.14 7.13
C ASN A 471 -17.08 -5.22 8.17
N ILE A 472 -16.30 -4.15 8.29
CA ILE A 472 -15.27 -4.05 9.35
C ILE A 472 -15.94 -4.09 10.71
N THR A 473 -15.33 -4.83 11.64
CA THR A 473 -15.78 -4.96 13.03
C THR A 473 -14.86 -4.23 14.00
N VAL A 474 -15.40 -3.82 15.16
CA VAL A 474 -14.60 -3.27 16.28
C VAL A 474 -13.49 -4.24 16.70
N SER A 475 -13.80 -5.54 16.69
CA SER A 475 -12.84 -6.59 17.04
C SER A 475 -11.66 -6.65 16.07
N GLU A 476 -11.88 -6.53 14.76
CA GLU A 476 -10.77 -6.51 13.77
C GLU A 476 -9.87 -5.29 13.99
N LEU A 477 -10.44 -4.11 14.26
CA LEU A 477 -9.66 -2.90 14.53
C LEU A 477 -8.79 -3.05 15.78
N ILE A 478 -9.35 -3.60 16.86
CA ILE A 478 -8.63 -3.85 18.12
C ILE A 478 -7.55 -4.92 17.91
N ILE A 479 -7.91 -6.08 17.38
CA ILE A 479 -6.99 -7.21 17.22
C ILE A 479 -5.85 -6.83 16.28
N GLY A 480 -6.13 -6.14 15.17
CA GLY A 480 -5.10 -5.67 14.23
C GLY A 480 -4.09 -4.74 14.91
N SER A 481 -4.57 -3.77 15.68
CA SER A 481 -3.69 -2.89 16.46
C SER A 481 -2.86 -3.63 17.51
N VAL A 482 -3.47 -4.56 18.25
CA VAL A 482 -2.75 -5.34 19.28
C VAL A 482 -1.72 -6.27 18.64
N ARG A 483 -2.05 -6.92 17.53
CA ARG A 483 -1.09 -7.75 16.76
C ARG A 483 0.08 -6.92 16.27
N THR A 484 -0.16 -5.71 15.75
CA THR A 484 0.90 -4.75 15.37
C THR A 484 1.78 -4.38 16.57
N TYR A 485 1.17 -4.02 17.69
CA TYR A 485 1.88 -3.63 18.91
C TYR A 485 2.78 -4.76 19.44
N VAL A 486 2.25 -5.98 19.50
CA VAL A 486 3.00 -7.17 19.95
C VAL A 486 4.12 -7.53 18.98
N ALA A 487 3.86 -7.51 17.67
CA ALA A 487 4.88 -7.77 16.65
C ALA A 487 6.04 -6.75 16.71
N ASN A 488 5.75 -5.53 17.15
CA ASN A 488 6.75 -4.48 17.39
C ASN A 488 7.33 -4.51 18.82
N GLY A 489 7.35 -5.67 19.48
CA GLY A 489 7.97 -5.82 20.80
C GLY A 489 7.22 -5.12 21.94
N ASN A 490 5.89 -5.01 21.83
CA ASN A 490 5.03 -4.25 22.74
C ASN A 490 5.35 -2.75 22.74
N ALA A 491 5.56 -2.18 21.55
CA ALA A 491 5.78 -0.76 21.35
C ALA A 491 4.91 -0.20 20.22
N ASN A 492 4.44 1.04 20.39
CA ASN A 492 3.72 1.76 19.35
C ASN A 492 4.67 2.24 18.24
N GLY A 493 4.12 2.59 17.07
CA GLY A 493 4.91 3.10 15.94
C GLY A 493 5.60 2.03 15.10
N GLY A 494 5.25 0.74 15.24
CA GLY A 494 5.80 -0.35 14.41
C GLY A 494 5.60 -0.13 12.91
N PRO A 495 6.45 -0.72 12.03
CA PRO A 495 6.43 -0.44 10.60
C PRO A 495 5.11 -0.82 9.93
N VAL A 496 4.85 -0.24 8.76
CA VAL A 496 3.76 -0.67 7.87
C VAL A 496 4.02 -2.12 7.45
N ALA A 497 2.95 -2.90 7.31
CA ALA A 497 3.03 -4.26 6.79
C ALA A 497 3.82 -4.28 5.46
N ASN A 498 4.67 -5.27 5.27
CA ASN A 498 5.44 -5.41 4.04
C ASN A 498 4.79 -6.45 3.13
N PRO A 499 4.16 -6.08 2.00
CA PRO A 499 3.51 -7.05 1.13
C PRO A 499 4.49 -8.00 0.41
N LEU A 500 5.81 -7.80 0.57
CA LEU A 500 6.85 -8.73 0.09
C LEU A 500 7.29 -9.75 1.15
N ASP A 501 6.91 -9.57 2.41
CA ASP A 501 7.13 -10.56 3.45
C ASP A 501 6.17 -11.75 3.26
N LYS A 502 6.66 -12.97 3.46
CA LYS A 502 5.91 -14.19 3.13
C LYS A 502 4.69 -14.39 4.03
N ASP A 503 4.82 -14.09 5.31
CA ASP A 503 3.73 -14.27 6.28
C ASP A 503 2.68 -13.17 6.09
N THR A 504 3.14 -11.93 5.89
CA THR A 504 2.26 -10.80 5.52
C THR A 504 1.49 -11.08 4.23
N LEU A 505 2.19 -11.55 3.19
CA LEU A 505 1.58 -11.90 1.91
C LEU A 505 0.49 -12.97 2.09
N LYS A 506 0.77 -13.99 2.89
CA LYS A 506 -0.16 -15.08 3.18
C LYS A 506 -1.39 -14.58 3.95
N ASP A 507 -1.20 -13.82 5.03
CA ASP A 507 -2.31 -13.32 5.85
C ASP A 507 -3.21 -12.38 5.03
N LEU A 508 -2.62 -11.43 4.29
CA LEU A 508 -3.37 -10.52 3.42
C LEU A 508 -4.08 -11.25 2.28
N SER A 509 -3.47 -12.32 1.75
CA SER A 509 -4.12 -13.17 0.74
C SER A 509 -5.41 -13.82 1.26
N ASN A 510 -5.46 -14.11 2.56
CA ASN A 510 -6.65 -14.62 3.26
C ASN A 510 -7.60 -13.51 3.74
N GLN A 511 -7.39 -12.26 3.28
CA GLN A 511 -8.16 -11.08 3.67
C GLN A 511 -8.11 -10.77 5.17
N ASP A 512 -7.05 -11.21 5.84
CA ASP A 512 -6.81 -10.91 7.25
C ASP A 512 -6.24 -9.51 7.41
N ILE A 513 -7.12 -8.52 7.54
CA ILE A 513 -6.73 -7.13 7.81
C ILE A 513 -6.13 -6.93 9.21
N THR A 514 -6.16 -7.95 10.07
CA THR A 514 -5.50 -7.91 11.39
C THR A 514 -4.01 -8.27 11.31
N THR A 515 -3.48 -8.48 10.10
CA THR A 515 -2.05 -8.63 9.81
C THR A 515 -1.23 -7.51 10.48
N PRO A 516 -0.15 -7.83 11.23
CA PRO A 516 0.70 -6.83 11.85
C PRO A 516 1.18 -5.76 10.86
N GLY A 517 1.02 -4.49 11.22
CA GLY A 517 1.39 -3.34 10.41
C GLY A 517 0.31 -2.86 9.43
N TYR A 518 -0.83 -3.55 9.30
CA TYR A 518 -1.98 -3.08 8.51
C TYR A 518 -2.82 -2.07 9.29
N ILE A 519 -3.26 -2.44 10.51
CA ILE A 519 -3.97 -1.57 11.45
C ILE A 519 -2.99 -1.17 12.56
N ARG A 520 -2.82 0.15 12.76
CA ARG A 520 -1.72 0.71 13.57
C ARG A 520 -2.18 1.74 14.62
N LEU A 521 -3.43 1.65 15.10
CA LEU A 521 -3.85 2.51 16.23
C LEU A 521 -2.98 2.22 17.45
N PRO A 522 -2.57 3.24 18.20
CA PRO A 522 -1.70 3.06 19.35
C PRO A 522 -2.39 2.25 20.45
N VAL A 523 -1.60 1.47 21.19
CA VAL A 523 -2.04 0.62 22.30
C VAL A 523 -1.35 1.06 23.58
N CYS A 524 -2.11 1.27 24.65
CA CYS A 524 -1.55 1.56 25.97
C CYS A 524 -2.55 1.28 27.10
N SER A 525 -2.07 1.34 28.34
CA SER A 525 -2.93 1.25 29.51
C SER A 525 -3.80 2.51 29.66
N PRO A 526 -4.96 2.42 30.35
CA PRO A 526 -5.83 3.58 30.54
C PRO A 526 -5.14 4.70 31.33
N GLN A 527 -4.23 4.36 32.26
CA GLN A 527 -3.46 5.33 33.05
C GLN A 527 -2.56 6.20 32.16
N VAL A 528 -1.86 5.59 31.20
CA VAL A 528 -0.95 6.30 30.29
C VAL A 528 -1.74 7.29 29.44
N ALA A 529 -2.80 6.81 28.78
CA ALA A 529 -3.66 7.66 27.97
C ALA A 529 -4.31 8.78 28.79
N TRP A 530 -4.79 8.46 30.00
CA TRP A 530 -5.45 9.43 30.86
C TRP A 530 -4.49 10.51 31.34
N ALA A 531 -3.27 10.15 31.72
CA ALA A 531 -2.25 11.09 32.13
C ALA A 531 -1.88 12.05 30.98
N SER A 532 -1.73 11.50 29.76
CA SER A 532 -1.47 12.26 28.53
C SER A 532 -2.58 13.28 28.24
N TRP A 533 -3.84 12.86 28.34
CA TRP A 533 -4.99 13.74 28.05
C TRP A 533 -5.28 14.76 29.16
N SER A 534 -5.15 14.36 30.44
CA SER A 534 -5.43 15.21 31.60
C SER A 534 -4.33 16.21 31.91
N THR A 535 -3.13 16.02 31.36
CA THR A 535 -1.96 16.89 31.58
C THR A 535 -1.42 17.43 30.25
N PRO A 536 -2.21 18.24 29.51
CA PRO A 536 -1.83 18.68 28.16
C PRO A 536 -0.54 19.51 28.11
N SER A 537 -0.12 20.11 29.24
CA SER A 537 1.17 20.83 29.33
C SER A 537 2.40 19.92 29.35
N GLN A 538 2.21 18.62 29.60
CA GLN A 538 3.24 17.58 29.63
C GLN A 538 3.00 16.52 28.55
N SER A 539 2.11 16.76 27.59
CA SER A 539 1.85 15.82 26.51
C SER A 539 1.90 16.51 25.16
N ASN A 540 2.44 15.81 24.16
CA ASN A 540 2.40 16.26 22.78
C ASN A 540 1.18 15.65 22.09
N SER A 541 0.10 16.43 21.97
CA SER A 541 -1.12 15.98 21.27
C SER A 541 -0.92 15.79 19.76
N SER A 542 0.19 16.28 19.21
CA SER A 542 0.58 16.07 17.81
C SER A 542 1.45 14.82 17.62
N ASP A 543 1.77 14.08 18.68
CA ASP A 543 2.48 12.81 18.58
C ASP A 543 1.60 11.77 17.85
N PRO A 544 2.14 11.02 16.87
CA PRO A 544 1.36 9.99 16.16
C PRO A 544 0.75 8.92 17.06
N ASN A 545 1.30 8.73 18.27
CA ASN A 545 0.82 7.76 19.24
C ASN A 545 -0.06 8.39 20.32
N TYR A 546 -0.36 9.69 20.28
CA TYR A 546 -1.25 10.32 21.26
C TYR A 546 -2.63 9.62 21.28
N PRO A 547 -3.21 9.33 22.46
CA PRO A 547 -2.76 9.68 23.81
C PRO A 547 -1.81 8.66 24.48
N CYS A 548 -1.36 7.62 23.78
CA CYS A 548 -0.40 6.63 24.27
C CYS A 548 1.07 7.06 24.18
N ASN A 549 1.33 8.35 23.95
CA ASN A 549 2.66 8.92 23.96
C ASN A 549 3.19 9.06 25.40
N PRO A 550 4.51 8.97 25.61
CA PRO A 550 5.10 9.28 26.91
C PRO A 550 4.83 10.74 27.27
N LEU A 551 4.62 10.99 28.57
CA LEU A 551 4.64 12.36 29.08
C LEU A 551 6.02 12.95 28.85
N GLN A 552 6.04 14.23 28.51
CA GLN A 552 7.22 15.06 28.57
C GLN A 552 7.47 15.44 30.02
N GLY A 553 8.74 15.58 30.39
CA GLY A 553 9.09 16.18 31.66
C GLY A 553 8.59 17.63 31.73
N VAL A 554 8.83 18.28 32.87
CA VAL A 554 8.53 19.71 32.98
C VAL A 554 9.64 20.50 32.30
N THR A 555 9.27 21.47 31.47
CA THR A 555 10.18 22.47 30.90
C THR A 555 10.07 23.76 31.71
N LYS A 556 11.21 24.31 32.14
CA LYS A 556 11.31 25.61 32.85
C LYS A 556 12.28 26.56 32.17
N CYS A 557 13.04 26.08 31.20
CA CYS A 557 14.00 26.86 30.46
C CYS A 557 13.68 26.91 28.96
N SER A 558 14.35 27.80 28.24
CA SER A 558 14.23 27.95 26.79
C SER A 558 15.53 28.51 26.20
N GLY A 559 15.64 28.57 24.88
CA GLY A 559 16.78 29.22 24.22
C GLY A 559 18.13 28.51 24.40
N TYR A 560 18.14 27.18 24.38
CA TYR A 560 19.35 26.38 24.58
C TYR A 560 20.41 26.63 23.50
N THR A 561 21.63 26.96 23.90
CA THR A 561 22.81 27.00 23.02
C THR A 561 23.73 25.82 23.31
N TYR A 562 24.54 25.38 22.34
CA TYR A 562 25.39 24.20 22.47
C TYR A 562 26.83 24.51 22.05
N GLN A 563 27.79 24.10 22.89
CA GLN A 563 29.22 24.16 22.63
C GLN A 563 29.84 22.81 22.98
N ASP A 564 30.64 22.26 22.06
CA ASP A 564 31.36 21.00 22.25
C ASP A 564 32.51 21.17 23.24
N GLU A 565 32.60 20.26 24.20
CA GLU A 565 33.68 20.14 25.18
C GLU A 565 34.11 18.66 25.31
N THR A 566 33.83 17.84 24.29
CA THR A 566 34.11 16.40 24.30
C THR A 566 35.61 16.14 24.29
N SER A 567 36.07 15.34 25.25
CA SER A 567 37.48 14.97 25.44
C SER A 567 37.60 13.57 26.03
N PHE A 568 38.83 13.06 26.17
CA PHE A 568 39.09 11.76 26.80
C PHE A 568 38.67 11.69 28.28
N ALA A 569 38.43 12.84 28.92
CA ALA A 569 37.96 12.94 30.29
C ALA A 569 36.42 13.08 30.39
N SER A 570 35.72 13.17 29.26
CA SER A 570 34.28 13.33 29.22
C SER A 570 33.52 12.08 29.70
N PRO A 571 32.28 12.23 30.15
CA PRO A 571 31.47 11.12 30.63
C PRO A 571 31.01 10.20 29.50
N LYS A 572 30.65 8.97 29.88
CA LYS A 572 30.10 7.97 28.95
C LYS A 572 28.69 8.34 28.51
N VAL A 573 28.42 8.18 27.21
CA VAL A 573 27.08 8.33 26.62
C VAL A 573 26.06 7.43 27.31
N SER A 574 26.42 6.19 27.67
CA SER A 574 25.52 5.25 28.36
C SER A 574 25.07 5.76 29.73
N ASP A 575 25.95 6.47 30.42
CA ASP A 575 25.69 7.01 31.76
C ASP A 575 24.76 8.22 31.66
N CYS A 576 24.97 9.10 30.68
CA CYS A 576 24.07 10.22 30.39
C CYS A 576 22.68 9.74 29.91
N GLN A 577 22.62 8.67 29.11
CA GLN A 577 21.35 8.04 28.73
C GLN A 577 20.57 7.46 29.92
N THR A 578 21.28 7.05 30.99
CA THR A 578 20.64 6.62 32.24
C THR A 578 19.95 7.79 32.93
N ILE A 579 20.57 8.98 32.97
CA ILE A 579 19.92 10.21 33.46
C ILE A 579 18.66 10.51 32.64
N VAL A 580 18.74 10.42 31.31
CA VAL A 580 17.58 10.62 30.43
C VAL A 580 16.45 9.68 30.79
N LYS A 581 16.73 8.37 30.90
CA LYS A 581 15.73 7.35 31.27
C LYS A 581 15.12 7.61 32.65
N ASP A 582 15.91 8.10 33.60
CA ASP A 582 15.45 8.41 34.94
C ASP A 582 14.63 9.70 35.03
N LEU A 583 14.72 10.61 34.07
CA LEU A 583 14.03 11.89 34.11
C LEU A 583 12.87 12.00 33.11
N GLN A 584 12.88 11.20 32.05
CA GLN A 584 11.86 11.21 31.00
C GLN A 584 10.45 11.03 31.59
N GLY A 585 9.55 11.95 31.25
CA GLY A 585 8.15 11.97 31.72
C GLY A 585 7.93 12.24 33.21
N LYS A 586 8.97 12.55 33.99
CA LYS A 586 8.81 12.91 35.41
C LYS A 586 8.59 14.39 35.56
N SER A 587 7.73 14.82 36.47
CA SER A 587 7.51 16.25 36.75
C SER A 587 8.55 16.88 37.70
N ARG A 588 9.78 16.32 37.76
CA ARG A 588 10.84 16.86 38.62
C ARG A 588 11.27 18.25 38.13
N LYS A 589 11.54 19.13 39.10
CA LYS A 589 12.18 20.42 38.90
C LYS A 589 13.23 20.62 39.97
N TRP A 590 14.29 21.32 39.62
CA TRP A 590 15.32 21.77 40.54
C TRP A 590 15.19 23.27 40.69
N THR A 591 15.23 23.74 41.93
CA THR A 591 15.37 25.17 42.24
C THR A 591 16.81 25.39 42.62
N THR A 592 17.52 26.21 41.84
CA THR A 592 18.92 26.51 42.07
C THR A 592 19.06 28.00 42.39
N GLY A 593 19.86 28.32 43.41
CA GLY A 593 20.21 29.68 43.77
C GLY A 593 21.43 30.20 42.99
N ILE A 594 21.97 31.33 43.44
CA ILE A 594 23.20 31.90 42.88
C ILE A 594 24.41 31.26 43.56
N GLY A 595 25.46 30.95 42.78
CA GLY A 595 26.66 30.32 43.30
C GLY A 595 27.47 29.62 42.22
N HIS A 596 28.38 28.76 42.66
CA HIS A 596 29.16 27.89 41.78
C HIS A 596 28.27 26.84 41.10
N GLN A 597 28.83 26.12 40.14
CA GLN A 597 28.17 25.02 39.45
C GLN A 597 27.57 23.99 40.41
N HIS A 598 26.29 23.69 40.22
CA HIS A 598 25.54 22.72 41.00
C HIS A 598 25.10 21.55 40.14
N ASP A 599 25.50 20.34 40.53
CA ASP A 599 24.98 19.10 39.97
C ASP A 599 23.49 18.96 40.29
N ILE A 600 22.66 18.95 39.26
CA ILE A 600 21.20 18.73 39.41
C ILE A 600 20.79 17.32 38.94
N ALA A 601 21.58 16.66 38.10
CA ALA A 601 21.41 15.24 37.80
C ALA A 601 22.76 14.54 37.63
N LYS A 602 22.82 13.26 38.02
CA LYS A 602 24.03 12.45 37.89
C LYS A 602 23.71 10.97 37.73
N SER A 603 24.51 10.27 36.96
CA SER A 603 24.53 8.81 36.87
C SER A 603 25.90 8.38 36.36
N GLY A 604 26.53 7.40 37.00
CA GLY A 604 27.86 6.92 36.61
C GLY A 604 28.88 8.06 36.52
N SER A 605 29.55 8.15 35.38
CA SER A 605 30.47 9.24 35.04
C SER A 605 29.81 10.55 34.64
N CYS A 606 28.50 10.56 34.31
CA CYS A 606 27.83 11.73 33.76
C CYS A 606 27.24 12.62 34.85
N HIS A 607 27.64 13.89 34.85
CA HIS A 607 27.09 14.95 35.68
C HIS A 607 26.44 16.02 34.81
N PHE A 608 25.23 16.43 35.18
CA PHE A 608 24.55 17.59 34.59
C PHE A 608 24.52 18.70 35.62
N GLY A 609 25.28 19.77 35.36
CA GLY A 609 25.41 20.90 36.26
C GLY A 609 24.83 22.19 35.68
N VAL A 610 24.35 23.08 36.55
CA VAL A 610 23.87 24.42 36.19
C VAL A 610 24.53 25.49 37.08
N GLN A 611 24.80 26.64 36.50
CA GLN A 611 25.27 27.84 37.22
C GLN A 611 24.65 29.10 36.64
N ASN A 612 24.42 30.11 37.47
CA ASN A 612 23.94 31.41 37.01
C ASN A 612 25.07 32.21 36.35
N VAL A 613 24.76 33.01 35.32
CA VAL A 613 25.73 33.91 34.70
C VAL A 613 25.24 35.36 34.73
N GLY A 614 25.96 36.21 35.46
CA GLY A 614 25.82 37.67 35.36
C GLY A 614 24.76 38.33 36.25
N VAL A 615 24.25 37.64 37.29
CA VAL A 615 23.22 38.19 38.20
C VAL A 615 23.79 38.39 39.60
N THR A 616 23.50 39.55 40.21
CA THR A 616 23.82 39.91 41.60
C THR A 616 22.52 40.11 42.40
N GLY A 617 22.35 39.42 43.54
CA GLY A 617 21.13 39.49 44.37
C GLY A 617 20.83 38.19 45.12
N ASP A 618 19.61 38.03 45.64
CA ASP A 618 19.02 36.75 46.09
C ASP A 618 18.00 36.32 45.03
N VAL A 619 18.43 35.50 44.08
CA VAL A 619 17.63 35.07 42.92
C VAL A 619 17.70 33.55 42.79
N THR A 620 16.57 32.94 42.46
CA THR A 620 16.47 31.51 42.18
C THR A 620 15.93 31.27 40.79
N TYR A 621 16.35 30.18 40.16
CA TYR A 621 15.85 29.74 38.85
C TYR A 621 15.47 28.27 38.90
N HIS A 622 14.60 27.87 37.97
CA HIS A 622 14.11 26.51 37.86
C HIS A 622 14.63 25.82 36.62
N THR A 623 15.24 24.65 36.78
CA THR A 623 15.50 23.72 35.67
C THR A 623 14.52 22.56 35.80
N GLY A 624 13.83 22.22 34.72
CA GLY A 624 12.90 21.13 34.65
C GLY A 624 13.54 19.84 34.13
N SER A 625 12.92 18.70 34.41
CA SER A 625 13.36 17.39 33.92
C SER A 625 13.47 17.31 32.39
N GLN A 626 12.55 17.94 31.65
CA GLN A 626 12.58 17.94 30.19
C GLN A 626 13.70 18.82 29.63
N ASP A 627 14.11 19.87 30.36
CA ASP A 627 15.26 20.69 29.97
C ASP A 627 16.53 19.81 29.92
N ILE A 628 16.76 19.02 30.99
CA ILE A 628 17.90 18.10 31.09
C ILE A 628 17.85 17.01 30.00
N VAL A 629 16.68 16.39 29.80
CA VAL A 629 16.49 15.36 28.77
C VAL A 629 16.79 15.91 27.36
N THR A 630 16.25 17.09 27.05
CA THR A 630 16.46 17.75 25.75
C THR A 630 17.94 18.05 25.52
N ILE A 631 18.60 18.65 26.51
CA ILE A 631 20.01 19.05 26.38
C ILE A 631 20.93 17.83 26.22
N ILE A 632 20.75 16.78 27.03
CA ILE A 632 21.57 15.57 26.94
C ILE A 632 21.41 14.89 25.57
N ASN A 633 20.17 14.71 25.09
CA ASN A 633 19.92 14.06 23.81
C ASN A 633 20.50 14.85 22.63
N GLU A 634 20.35 16.18 22.64
CA GLU A 634 20.89 17.05 21.59
C GLU A 634 22.43 17.08 21.62
N ALA A 635 23.05 17.12 22.81
CA ALA A 635 24.50 17.05 22.95
C ALA A 635 25.08 15.72 22.47
N ILE A 636 24.44 14.59 22.80
CA ILE A 636 24.81 13.26 22.28
C ILE A 636 24.69 13.26 20.75
N SER A 637 23.58 13.75 20.21
CA SER A 637 23.35 13.77 18.76
C SER A 637 24.38 14.61 18.01
N LYS A 638 24.90 15.68 18.62
CA LYS A 638 25.84 16.60 17.97
C LYS A 638 27.31 16.24 18.17
N TYR A 639 27.67 15.77 19.36
CA TYR A 639 29.07 15.74 19.81
C TYR A 639 29.55 14.39 20.32
N ALA A 640 28.69 13.37 20.42
CA ALA A 640 29.14 12.06 20.90
C ALA A 640 30.27 11.50 20.00
N SER A 641 31.39 11.17 20.63
CA SER A 641 32.56 10.59 19.97
C SER A 641 33.18 9.53 20.86
N ASP A 642 33.54 8.38 20.30
CA ASP A 642 34.14 7.24 21.01
C ASP A 642 33.36 6.78 22.27
N GLY A 643 32.04 6.98 22.26
CA GLY A 643 31.16 6.65 23.39
C GLY A 643 31.22 7.64 24.55
N LEU A 644 31.88 8.78 24.39
CA LEU A 644 31.95 9.88 25.35
C LEU A 644 31.20 11.12 24.83
N VAL A 645 30.77 11.99 25.74
CA VAL A 645 30.12 13.27 25.39
C VAL A 645 30.40 14.32 26.46
N GLY A 646 30.97 15.46 26.07
CA GLY A 646 31.13 16.64 26.93
C GLY A 646 30.54 17.85 26.21
N ALA A 647 29.73 18.65 26.90
CA ALA A 647 29.13 19.83 26.28
C ALA A 647 28.77 20.86 27.32
N LYS A 648 28.72 22.12 26.90
CA LYS A 648 28.18 23.21 27.73
C LYS A 648 27.37 24.19 26.89
N GLY A 649 26.68 25.10 27.55
CA GLY A 649 25.96 26.15 26.87
C GLY A 649 25.15 27.02 27.79
N TYR A 650 24.26 27.82 27.21
CA TYR A 650 23.38 28.73 27.92
C TYR A 650 21.92 28.35 27.70
N MET A 651 21.07 28.73 28.65
CA MET A 651 19.62 28.67 28.58
C MET A 651 19.00 29.78 29.44
N GLU A 652 17.76 30.15 29.13
CA GLU A 652 16.98 31.12 29.88
C GLU A 652 15.92 30.40 30.70
N CYS A 653 16.00 30.46 32.03
CA CYS A 653 15.15 29.72 32.95
C CYS A 653 14.27 30.65 33.79
N GLY A 654 13.00 30.28 33.95
CA GLY A 654 12.07 31.04 34.82
C GLY A 654 12.48 30.96 36.30
N GLY A 655 12.41 32.09 36.99
CA GLY A 655 12.80 32.25 38.40
C GLY A 655 11.91 33.21 39.19
N ASP A 656 12.32 33.52 40.41
CA ASP A 656 11.65 34.48 41.31
C ASP A 656 11.79 35.95 40.86
N ALA A 657 12.87 36.27 40.13
CA ALA A 657 13.14 37.59 39.55
C ALA A 657 13.04 37.59 38.01
N GLY A 658 12.05 36.90 37.44
CA GLY A 658 11.90 36.76 35.98
C GLY A 658 12.82 35.69 35.39
N ASN A 659 13.08 35.75 34.08
CA ASN A 659 13.95 34.79 33.41
C ASN A 659 15.43 35.08 33.72
N GLN A 660 16.16 34.03 34.09
CA GLN A 660 17.58 34.07 34.42
C GLN A 660 18.39 33.37 33.35
N LYS A 661 19.51 33.97 32.96
CA LYS A 661 20.50 33.33 32.13
C LYS A 661 21.30 32.32 32.95
N VAL A 662 21.27 31.08 32.52
CA VAL A 662 21.88 29.93 33.18
C VAL A 662 22.87 29.29 32.22
N GLU A 663 24.09 29.05 32.67
CA GLU A 663 25.04 28.17 32.00
C GLU A 663 24.84 26.75 32.50
N TRP A 664 24.82 25.81 31.56
CA TRP A 664 24.70 24.38 31.84
C TRP A 664 25.93 23.64 31.32
N GLY A 665 26.24 22.48 31.90
CA GLY A 665 27.34 21.63 31.47
C GLY A 665 27.08 20.14 31.70
N ILE A 666 27.61 19.32 30.79
CA ILE A 666 27.73 17.86 30.86
C ILE A 666 29.23 17.55 31.01
N TYR A 667 29.61 16.98 32.14
CA TYR A 667 31.00 16.69 32.50
C TYR A 667 31.14 15.43 33.34
#